data_AF-A0A7X1LDM7-F1
#
_entry.id   AF-A0A7X1LDM7-F1
#
_cell.length_a   1.000
_cell.length_b   1.000
_cell.length_c   1.000
_cell.angle_alpha   90.00
_cell.angle_beta   90.00
_cell.angle_gamma   90.00
#
_symmetry.space_group_name_H-M   'P 1'
#
loop_
_entity.id
_entity.type
_entity.pdbx_description
1 polymer ?
#
loop_
_entity_poly.entity_id
_entity_poly.type
_entity_poly.pdbx_seq_one_letter_code
_entity_poly.pdbx_strand_id
1 'polypeptide(L)'
;MSISQIRTLSASAIAGLSTEDVSALSSAQIRALSSTQIAAFETGDLDVLSASQLAAISAVAVRGLTFDQLAVIDSAKLAGLQSSQLVALSSDQIAALSADQFNALSASQLTVLTSRSLAGLGTDDIATLTAAELSVLSSRALAGMSAANFAALTSGQLSGLTTGQIASLSTGVIASLTTAQIDGLSALQVSALTARQIAVLSASTLASFSTDQIAGLKSAAVAALTSVQVAALTTQQVDALTTGQLAALTSSAIMGLGSDDIDVLSADGVAAIATRSLTALPVDVFSSLTSAQLTALDSRKLGALTTAQIASLTSDQVDGLSAGQLAGLSSRQVNALNSGVLLSLSTAQISGLSTRVIAALNSAQVASLDSGQVAALSTAQLAALSSSGIAGLESEDFANFSPAEFAALNTRVLKALTTAQIGGLLSTQVASLSTSQVGSLSTSQVAALSSVQISGLTAAQIAVLNSAQVVALGTGNITLLSTGQVAALSSRAVGALTSAQLDAMTSEQIAALTASQIAALSSSDIAALSSADLNTFTTAEFAALSSGAVRGISTAVIGGLSSALIGAMSTRALGALSSTQVSAMTSAQIAALSPSQIAALTSSSLSGLEAEDIATFDSADIAALQSRAIRGLSSAAFASLTSGQIVGLTSVQIAALSTAVIASLTSSQLNGLTTGQMAVLSSSQIAALSTEALASLETDQIRSISTRGIAALKSQQVAALTTAAFDALSSQQLAALTSSVLRSLTTGAIGTLTSAELATLSSRVIGALSTESIAALTSGQLAGLTSAQAAALTTTQLDVLSSGQIDGLSTSAIAALTSSQIRSLTPQQFGSLSSEQIQSLNTRAIAALTSDLWSALGSAEFAGLSTSQLAAIGSVALSTDQLDTLTSSELAILSTRAIAALTPSSFASLETAQLTGLTSAQAAALTTAQVASFSSDTLDALSTTAIAAMTGAQLRALSTDAFASLSTGQVAAIGTRAFTGLASAQIGAMSSEQIGSLTTAQMGLLSSAAIAGLTTEDVGALDAGDIAAISSRAIVGLSTAGIAALLTAQLAGLTTAQVKALTTTQIAALTSSQISGLSSSQFSALTSTQIRSLSTASISALGTAQVASLSSAVIAGLSTDQLTAMTTAQIEALTPAQVGALSSAAIGALDIADLLLFSTADIAAIKTTAISGLSTADLDDLSTAQIFALTSTQIQSMSNEQVAIVIAAYQAI
;
A
#
# COMPACT_ATOMS: atom_id res chain seq x y z
N MET A 1 3.99 111.92 40.23
CA MET A 1 2.61 111.39 40.07
C MET A 1 2.36 110.25 41.05
N SER A 2 1.16 110.03 41.55
CA SER A 2 0.83 108.80 42.31
C SER A 2 0.61 107.61 41.37
N ILE A 3 0.71 106.38 41.89
CA ILE A 3 0.48 105.15 41.10
C ILE A 3 -0.92 105.15 40.46
N SER A 4 -1.94 105.60 41.20
CA SER A 4 -3.31 105.70 40.69
C SER A 4 -3.45 106.70 39.54
N GLN A 5 -2.70 107.81 39.58
CA GLN A 5 -2.70 108.80 38.49
C GLN A 5 -2.06 108.23 37.21
N ILE A 6 -1.00 107.44 37.34
CA ILE A 6 -0.31 106.82 36.21
C ILE A 6 -1.19 105.77 35.52
N ARG A 7 -1.95 104.98 36.29
CA ARG A 7 -2.91 104.02 35.73
C ARG A 7 -3.99 104.66 34.86
N THR A 8 -4.36 105.90 35.15
CA THR A 8 -5.43 106.63 34.45
C THR A 8 -4.96 107.47 33.27
N LEU A 9 -3.66 107.56 33.02
CA LEU A 9 -3.13 108.26 31.85
C LEU A 9 -3.55 107.56 30.55
N SER A 10 -3.98 108.31 29.54
CA SER A 10 -4.18 107.75 28.21
C SER A 10 -2.83 107.43 27.56
N ALA A 11 -2.83 106.51 26.58
CA ALA A 11 -1.64 106.20 25.79
C ALA A 11 -1.02 107.46 25.16
N SER A 12 -1.85 108.37 24.65
CA SER A 12 -1.40 109.67 24.10
C SER A 12 -0.76 110.59 25.15
N ALA A 13 -1.20 110.51 26.41
CA ALA A 13 -0.59 111.28 27.49
C ALA A 13 0.76 110.69 27.94
N ILE A 14 0.94 109.37 27.81
CA ILE A 14 2.22 108.70 28.02
C ILE A 14 3.22 109.05 26.91
N ALA A 15 2.77 109.05 25.64
CA ALA A 15 3.59 109.45 24.49
C ALA A 15 4.03 110.93 24.52
N GLY A 16 3.31 111.78 25.26
CA GLY A 16 3.64 113.20 25.44
C GLY A 16 4.56 113.50 26.62
N LEU A 17 5.01 112.49 27.38
CA LEU A 17 6.01 112.64 28.42
C LEU A 17 7.37 112.89 27.78
N SER A 18 8.19 113.77 28.37
CA SER A 18 9.58 113.88 27.92
C SER A 18 10.38 112.67 28.40
N THR A 19 11.47 112.36 27.71
CA THR A 19 12.40 111.29 28.09
C THR A 19 12.96 111.49 29.52
N GLU A 20 13.10 112.73 29.98
CA GLU A 20 13.45 113.06 31.36
C GLU A 20 12.33 112.67 32.34
N ASP A 21 11.06 112.96 32.00
CA ASP A 21 9.89 112.55 32.79
C ASP A 21 9.78 111.03 32.92
N VAL A 22 10.06 110.30 31.83
CA VAL A 22 10.01 108.83 31.81
C VAL A 22 11.15 108.24 32.65
N SER A 23 12.36 108.79 32.56
CA SER A 23 13.51 108.37 33.39
C SER A 23 13.30 108.59 34.89
N ALA A 24 12.50 109.60 35.27
CA ALA A 24 12.17 109.93 36.65
C ALA A 24 11.07 109.03 37.26
N LEU A 25 10.41 108.17 36.47
CA LEU A 25 9.38 107.25 36.98
C LEU A 25 9.99 106.15 37.84
N SER A 26 9.55 106.02 39.09
CA SER A 26 9.93 104.89 39.94
C SER A 26 9.49 103.54 39.35
N SER A 27 10.18 102.46 39.69
CA SER A 27 9.79 101.08 39.33
C SER A 27 8.34 100.75 39.70
N ALA A 28 7.83 101.27 40.83
CA ALA A 28 6.44 101.05 41.24
C ALA A 28 5.41 101.74 40.33
N GLN A 29 5.79 102.88 39.75
CA GLN A 29 4.99 103.62 38.79
C GLN A 29 5.00 102.93 37.43
N ILE A 30 6.16 102.48 36.95
CA ILE A 30 6.28 101.73 35.68
C ILE A 30 5.52 100.39 35.75
N ARG A 31 5.60 99.69 36.89
CA ARG A 31 4.84 98.45 37.12
C ARG A 31 3.32 98.61 37.00
N ALA A 32 2.82 99.83 37.20
CA ALA A 32 1.40 100.12 37.14
C ALA A 32 0.88 100.45 35.73
N LEU A 33 1.77 100.59 34.74
CA LEU A 33 1.41 100.82 33.34
C LEU A 33 0.79 99.57 32.70
N SER A 34 -0.20 99.79 31.85
CA SER A 34 -0.81 98.78 30.99
C SER A 34 0.03 98.53 29.72
N SER A 35 -0.22 97.44 29.00
CA SER A 35 0.46 97.13 27.74
C SER A 35 0.31 98.25 26.70
N THR A 36 -0.88 98.86 26.59
CA THR A 36 -1.11 99.98 25.65
C THR A 36 -0.36 101.24 26.05
N GLN A 37 -0.15 101.47 27.34
CA GLN A 37 0.66 102.59 27.82
C GLN A 37 2.15 102.35 27.61
N ILE A 38 2.65 101.13 27.84
CA ILE A 38 4.03 100.75 27.54
C ILE A 38 4.31 100.87 26.03
N ALA A 39 3.37 100.43 25.17
CA ALA A 39 3.47 100.57 23.73
C ALA A 39 3.56 102.03 23.25
N ALA A 40 3.07 102.98 24.05
CA ALA A 40 3.01 104.38 23.70
C ALA A 40 4.27 105.18 24.04
N PHE A 41 5.24 104.58 24.73
CA PHE A 41 6.56 105.20 24.91
C PHE A 41 7.27 105.34 23.56
N GLU A 42 8.04 106.41 23.39
CA GLU A 42 8.95 106.48 22.25
C GLU A 42 10.16 105.56 22.48
N THR A 43 10.85 105.18 21.42
CA THR A 43 12.04 104.32 21.54
C THR A 43 13.13 104.95 22.43
N GLY A 44 13.31 106.27 22.36
CA GLY A 44 14.21 107.02 23.24
C GLY A 44 13.82 106.96 24.72
N ASP A 45 12.54 106.78 25.04
CA ASP A 45 12.05 106.72 26.42
C ASP A 45 12.40 105.40 27.10
N LEU A 46 12.41 104.30 26.35
CA LEU A 46 12.83 102.99 26.87
C LEU A 46 14.35 102.88 27.00
N ASP A 47 15.10 103.61 26.17
CA ASP A 47 16.57 103.62 26.24
C ASP A 47 17.10 104.31 27.52
N VAL A 48 16.39 105.31 28.04
CA VAL A 48 16.78 105.98 29.30
C VAL A 48 16.32 105.27 30.56
N LEU A 49 15.48 104.23 30.46
CA LEU A 49 15.07 103.45 31.63
C LEU A 49 16.25 102.63 32.17
N SER A 50 16.45 102.66 33.49
CA SER A 50 17.36 101.73 34.15
C SER A 50 16.86 100.28 34.03
N ALA A 51 17.78 99.31 34.14
CA ALA A 51 17.42 97.89 34.14
C ALA A 51 16.37 97.54 35.21
N SER A 52 16.41 98.18 36.38
CA SER A 52 15.42 98.00 37.45
C SER A 52 14.06 98.61 37.15
N GLN A 53 13.99 99.63 36.30
CA GLN A 53 12.75 100.22 35.82
C GLN A 53 12.12 99.35 34.74
N LEU A 54 12.92 98.85 33.79
CA LEU A 54 12.47 97.94 32.74
C LEU A 54 11.99 96.58 33.32
N ALA A 55 12.75 96.01 34.27
CA ALA A 55 12.35 94.82 35.01
C ALA A 55 11.07 95.02 35.87
N ALA A 56 10.67 96.26 36.11
CA ALA A 56 9.45 96.55 36.85
C ALA A 56 8.18 96.50 35.98
N ILE A 57 8.30 96.54 34.64
CA ILE A 57 7.15 96.40 33.74
C ILE A 57 6.44 95.08 34.05
N SER A 58 5.13 95.08 34.28
CA SER A 58 4.44 93.82 34.60
C SER A 58 4.51 92.85 33.42
N ALA A 59 4.55 91.53 33.68
CA ALA A 59 4.56 90.51 32.62
C ALA A 59 3.42 90.70 31.59
N VAL A 60 2.24 91.17 32.04
CA VAL A 60 1.11 91.48 31.16
C VAL A 60 1.38 92.70 30.27
N ALA A 61 2.07 93.71 30.81
CA ALA A 61 2.37 94.95 30.10
C ALA A 61 3.55 94.82 29.12
N VAL A 62 4.50 93.91 29.37
CA VAL A 62 5.66 93.65 28.49
C VAL A 62 5.24 93.24 27.07
N ARG A 63 4.06 92.62 26.90
CA ARG A 63 3.48 92.33 25.57
C ARG A 63 3.21 93.57 24.72
N GLY A 64 3.09 94.74 25.35
CA GLY A 64 2.86 96.01 24.65
C GLY A 64 4.09 96.54 23.92
N LEU A 65 5.29 96.02 24.19
CA LEU A 65 6.51 96.49 23.53
C LEU A 65 6.44 96.23 22.03
N THR A 66 6.69 97.26 21.22
CA THR A 66 6.80 97.12 19.77
C THR A 66 8.18 96.54 19.39
N PHE A 67 8.34 96.09 18.14
CA PHE A 67 9.63 95.58 17.67
C PHE A 67 10.73 96.66 17.70
N ASP A 68 10.39 97.89 17.30
CA ASP A 68 11.32 99.03 17.35
C ASP A 68 11.72 99.37 18.80
N GLN A 69 10.81 99.21 19.75
CA GLN A 69 11.06 99.38 21.18
C GLN A 69 11.92 98.28 21.77
N LEU A 70 11.74 97.03 21.34
CA LEU A 70 12.61 95.92 21.72
C LEU A 70 14.02 96.10 21.16
N ALA A 71 14.16 96.59 19.92
CA ALA A 71 15.46 96.78 19.26
C ALA A 71 16.38 97.80 19.95
N VAL A 72 15.82 98.79 20.65
CA VAL A 72 16.60 99.83 21.38
C VAL A 72 16.93 99.45 22.83
N ILE A 73 16.38 98.36 23.35
CA ILE A 73 16.72 97.87 24.70
C ILE A 73 18.08 97.17 24.64
N ASP A 74 19.12 97.75 25.24
CA ASP A 74 20.42 97.10 25.25
C ASP A 74 20.43 95.73 25.99
N SER A 75 21.44 94.93 25.67
CA SER A 75 21.67 93.60 26.25
C SER A 75 21.69 93.58 27.78
N ALA A 76 22.21 94.63 28.43
CA ALA A 76 22.30 94.69 29.90
C ALA A 76 20.93 94.89 30.55
N LYS A 77 20.06 95.68 29.93
CA LYS A 77 18.66 95.87 30.36
C LYS A 77 17.82 94.64 30.10
N LEU A 78 18.02 93.95 28.97
CA LEU A 78 17.28 92.73 28.63
C LEU A 78 17.63 91.56 29.57
N ALA A 79 18.90 91.42 29.94
CA ALA A 79 19.35 90.46 30.95
C ALA A 79 18.69 90.67 32.32
N GLY A 80 18.26 91.90 32.62
CA GLY A 80 17.55 92.26 33.84
C GLY A 80 16.07 91.85 33.89
N LEU A 81 15.49 91.40 32.78
CA LEU A 81 14.09 90.97 32.74
C LEU A 81 13.86 89.69 33.57
N GLN A 82 12.71 89.59 34.22
CA GLN A 82 12.31 88.38 34.93
C GLN A 82 11.85 87.30 33.94
N SER A 83 12.06 86.02 34.26
CA SER A 83 11.58 84.89 33.42
C SER A 83 10.07 84.95 33.16
N SER A 84 9.28 85.50 34.08
CA SER A 84 7.83 85.72 33.92
C SER A 84 7.48 86.77 32.85
N GLN A 85 8.34 87.77 32.65
CA GLN A 85 8.21 88.78 31.60
C GLN A 85 8.60 88.21 30.24
N LEU A 86 9.67 87.41 30.20
CA LEU A 86 10.13 86.79 28.96
C LEU A 86 9.12 85.77 28.41
N VAL A 87 8.52 84.94 29.29
CA VAL A 87 7.42 84.02 28.91
C VAL A 87 6.19 84.77 28.39
N ALA A 88 6.01 86.02 28.80
CA ALA A 88 4.86 86.81 28.39
C ALA A 88 5.03 87.42 26.99
N LEU A 89 6.25 87.61 26.48
CA LEU A 89 6.46 88.06 25.11
C LEU A 89 5.84 87.09 24.09
N SER A 90 5.36 87.62 22.96
CA SER A 90 4.94 86.78 21.84
C SER A 90 6.15 86.11 21.17
N SER A 91 5.91 85.02 20.43
CA SER A 91 6.97 84.37 19.66
C SER A 91 7.62 85.35 18.66
N ASP A 92 6.85 86.25 18.07
CA ASP A 92 7.35 87.25 17.12
C ASP A 92 8.21 88.32 17.83
N GLN A 93 7.88 88.68 19.07
CA GLN A 93 8.68 89.60 19.88
C GLN A 93 10.01 88.98 20.32
N ILE A 94 10.01 87.67 20.62
CA ILE A 94 11.24 86.94 20.93
C ILE A 94 12.10 86.77 19.67
N ALA A 95 11.49 86.52 18.52
CA ALA A 95 12.20 86.41 17.23
C ALA A 95 12.73 87.76 16.71
N ALA A 96 12.15 88.89 17.15
CA ALA A 96 12.61 90.23 16.81
C ALA A 96 13.81 90.72 17.64
N LEU A 97 14.24 89.95 18.67
CA LEU A 97 15.45 90.26 19.42
C LEU A 97 16.67 90.10 18.53
N SER A 98 17.64 91.02 18.64
CA SER A 98 18.92 90.85 17.96
C SER A 98 19.72 89.69 18.56
N ALA A 99 20.70 89.16 17.82
CA ALA A 99 21.59 88.12 18.33
C ALA A 99 22.29 88.53 19.64
N ASP A 100 22.73 89.80 19.74
CA ASP A 100 23.37 90.34 20.95
C ASP A 100 22.39 90.45 22.14
N GLN A 101 21.11 90.69 21.86
CA GLN A 101 20.04 90.72 22.87
C GLN A 101 19.70 89.31 23.35
N PHE A 102 19.57 88.36 22.41
CA PHE A 102 19.27 86.97 22.73
C PHE A 102 20.42 86.29 23.50
N ASN A 103 21.67 86.54 23.11
CA ASN A 103 22.86 86.04 23.82
C ASN A 103 23.06 86.66 25.22
N ALA A 104 22.37 87.76 25.53
CA ALA A 104 22.41 88.38 26.85
C ALA A 104 21.43 87.74 27.83
N LEU A 105 20.56 86.83 27.37
CA LEU A 105 19.63 86.10 28.24
C LEU A 105 20.39 85.16 29.18
N SER A 106 20.05 85.22 30.47
CA SER A 106 20.60 84.33 31.49
C SER A 106 20.10 82.89 31.32
N ALA A 107 20.82 81.93 31.91
CA ALA A 107 20.41 80.52 31.93
C ALA A 107 19.00 80.30 32.50
N SER A 108 18.59 81.10 33.51
CA SER A 108 17.23 81.02 34.10
C SER A 108 16.13 81.62 33.21
N GLN A 109 16.50 82.42 32.21
CA GLN A 109 15.60 82.96 31.20
C GLN A 109 15.48 82.01 30.01
N LEU A 110 16.55 81.31 29.64
CA LEU A 110 16.52 80.31 28.57
C LEU A 110 15.67 79.08 28.92
N THR A 111 15.65 78.66 30.19
CA THR A 111 14.87 77.48 30.65
C THR A 111 13.36 77.61 30.45
N VAL A 112 12.85 78.85 30.38
CA VAL A 112 11.41 79.12 30.26
C VAL A 112 10.94 79.31 28.80
N LEU A 113 11.84 79.23 27.83
CA LEU A 113 11.48 79.28 26.40
C LEU A 113 10.61 78.08 26.01
N THR A 114 9.67 78.33 25.08
CA THR A 114 8.76 77.30 24.56
C THR A 114 9.21 76.83 23.18
N SER A 115 8.71 75.67 22.74
CA SER A 115 8.97 75.16 21.38
C SER A 115 8.56 76.15 20.29
N ARG A 116 7.50 76.93 20.51
CA ARG A 116 7.04 77.97 19.57
C ARG A 116 7.97 79.18 19.53
N SER A 117 8.56 79.55 20.66
CA SER A 117 9.53 80.64 20.74
C SER A 117 10.82 80.26 20.01
N LEU A 118 11.27 79.01 20.18
CA LEU A 118 12.50 78.50 19.56
C LEU A 118 12.34 78.21 18.05
N ALA A 119 11.15 77.79 17.62
CA ALA A 119 10.86 77.56 16.20
C ALA A 119 10.78 78.86 15.37
N GLY A 120 10.53 80.00 16.02
CA GLY A 120 10.50 81.32 15.36
C GLY A 120 11.86 81.98 15.16
N LEU A 121 12.94 81.42 15.74
CA LEU A 121 14.30 81.92 15.58
C LEU A 121 14.88 81.51 14.22
N GLY A 122 15.71 82.38 13.63
CA GLY A 122 16.46 82.07 12.43
C GLY A 122 17.59 81.06 12.69
N THR A 123 18.13 80.47 11.63
CA THR A 123 19.29 79.56 11.74
C THR A 123 20.51 80.26 12.30
N ASP A 124 20.68 81.54 11.99
CA ASP A 124 21.81 82.35 12.44
C ASP A 124 21.74 82.61 13.95
N ASP A 125 20.53 82.84 14.49
CA ASP A 125 20.31 83.06 15.94
C ASP A 125 20.51 81.77 16.74
N ILE A 126 20.10 80.63 16.19
CA ILE A 126 20.34 79.32 16.82
C ILE A 126 21.83 78.98 16.81
N ALA A 127 22.58 79.39 15.77
CA ALA A 127 24.01 79.14 15.66
C ALA A 127 24.85 79.89 16.71
N THR A 128 24.35 80.99 17.31
CA THR A 128 25.09 81.74 18.34
C THR A 128 25.01 81.14 19.74
N LEU A 129 24.07 80.22 19.99
CA LEU A 129 23.89 79.59 21.30
C LEU A 129 25.12 78.78 21.72
N THR A 130 25.58 78.91 22.95
CA THR A 130 26.68 78.08 23.47
C THR A 130 26.17 76.68 23.89
N ALA A 131 27.09 75.72 24.01
CA ALA A 131 26.79 74.39 24.51
C ALA A 131 26.16 74.41 25.93
N ALA A 132 26.61 75.35 26.78
CA ALA A 132 26.06 75.54 28.13
C ALA A 132 24.62 76.06 28.09
N GLU A 133 24.31 76.97 27.17
CA GLU A 133 22.96 77.53 26.98
C GLU A 133 21.99 76.50 26.40
N LEU A 134 22.44 75.66 25.47
CA LEU A 134 21.65 74.55 24.95
C LEU A 134 21.32 73.51 26.03
N SER A 135 22.26 73.26 26.96
CA SER A 135 22.08 72.28 28.05
C SER A 135 20.96 72.65 29.03
N VAL A 136 20.66 73.95 29.18
CA VAL A 136 19.63 74.45 30.10
C VAL A 136 18.24 74.59 29.46
N LEU A 137 18.11 74.44 28.13
CA LEU A 137 16.82 74.43 27.45
C LEU A 137 15.98 73.21 27.85
N SER A 138 14.65 73.34 27.92
CA SER A 138 13.80 72.19 28.20
C SER A 138 13.74 71.21 27.02
N SER A 139 13.65 69.91 27.28
CA SER A 139 13.43 68.88 26.24
C SER A 139 12.19 69.17 25.39
N ARG A 140 11.14 69.73 26.00
CA ARG A 140 9.93 70.15 25.31
C ARG A 140 10.15 71.34 24.36
N ALA A 141 11.08 72.24 24.67
CA ALA A 141 11.43 73.35 23.78
C ALA A 141 12.21 72.83 22.56
N LEU A 142 13.19 71.96 22.77
CA LEU A 142 14.00 71.36 21.69
C LEU A 142 13.21 70.41 20.79
N ALA A 143 12.23 69.68 21.34
CA ALA A 143 11.40 68.76 20.56
C ALA A 143 10.61 69.44 19.41
N GLY A 144 10.37 70.75 19.50
CA GLY A 144 9.69 71.52 18.46
C GLY A 144 10.59 72.27 17.48
N MET A 145 11.92 72.11 17.56
CA MET A 145 12.84 72.68 16.57
C MET A 145 12.66 72.00 15.21
N SER A 146 12.75 72.79 14.14
CA SER A 146 12.79 72.26 12.77
C SER A 146 14.14 71.58 12.49
N ALA A 147 14.17 70.67 11.52
CA ALA A 147 15.42 70.06 11.04
C ALA A 147 16.43 71.11 10.55
N ALA A 148 15.96 72.18 9.90
CA ALA A 148 16.82 73.28 9.43
C ALA A 148 17.45 74.07 10.59
N ASN A 149 16.67 74.39 11.63
CA ASN A 149 17.20 75.09 12.81
C ASN A 149 18.17 74.20 13.60
N PHE A 150 17.89 72.90 13.68
CA PHE A 150 18.80 71.95 14.33
C PHE A 150 20.09 71.73 13.52
N ALA A 151 20.02 71.77 12.18
CA ALA A 151 21.17 71.65 11.29
C ALA A 151 22.18 72.82 11.43
N ALA A 152 21.73 73.98 11.93
CA ALA A 152 22.59 75.14 12.19
C ALA A 152 23.54 74.94 13.39
N LEU A 153 23.30 73.93 14.24
CA LEU A 153 24.13 73.63 15.40
C LEU A 153 25.41 72.88 15.01
N THR A 154 26.53 73.30 15.60
CA THR A 154 27.85 72.69 15.48
C THR A 154 28.00 71.45 16.38
N SER A 155 28.98 70.60 16.08
CA SER A 155 29.30 69.41 16.88
C SER A 155 29.59 69.73 18.35
N GLY A 156 30.28 70.85 18.63
CA GLY A 156 30.54 71.30 20.00
C GLY A 156 29.27 71.72 20.74
N GLN A 157 28.31 72.34 20.06
CA GLN A 157 26.99 72.67 20.62
C GLN A 157 26.19 71.41 20.96
N LEU A 158 26.20 70.39 20.08
CA LEU A 158 25.50 69.13 20.31
C LEU A 158 26.05 68.34 21.51
N SER A 159 27.36 68.39 21.76
CA SER A 159 27.95 67.74 22.94
C SER A 159 27.43 68.27 24.28
N GLY A 160 26.87 69.49 24.29
CA GLY A 160 26.26 70.11 25.47
C GLY A 160 24.86 69.61 25.80
N LEU A 161 24.20 68.90 24.87
CA LEU A 161 22.84 68.39 25.09
C LEU A 161 22.81 67.23 26.11
N THR A 162 21.81 67.21 26.97
CA THR A 162 21.58 66.10 27.90
C THR A 162 20.94 64.90 27.18
N THR A 163 21.09 63.71 27.76
CA THR A 163 20.45 62.47 27.27
C THR A 163 18.93 62.60 27.17
N GLY A 164 18.29 63.31 28.12
CA GLY A 164 16.86 63.58 28.12
C GLY A 164 16.42 64.49 26.96
N GLN A 165 17.27 65.43 26.56
CA GLN A 165 17.01 66.29 25.39
C GLN A 165 17.16 65.49 24.09
N ILE A 166 18.22 64.68 23.94
CA ILE A 166 18.44 63.82 22.76
C ILE A 166 17.28 62.83 22.55
N ALA A 167 16.84 62.16 23.61
CA ALA A 167 15.70 61.23 23.55
C ALA A 167 14.37 61.91 23.14
N SER A 168 14.25 63.23 23.31
CA SER A 168 13.05 64.01 22.98
C SER A 168 13.02 64.58 21.57
N LEU A 169 14.13 64.48 20.82
CA LEU A 169 14.22 64.97 19.44
C LEU A 169 13.29 64.19 18.51
N SER A 170 12.70 64.89 17.53
CA SER A 170 11.85 64.24 16.53
C SER A 170 12.68 63.33 15.61
N THR A 171 12.04 62.30 15.04
CA THR A 171 12.68 61.42 14.07
C THR A 171 13.14 62.15 12.81
N GLY A 172 12.48 63.26 12.44
CA GLY A 172 12.90 64.12 11.33
C GLY A 172 14.22 64.85 11.60
N VAL A 173 14.44 65.31 12.84
CA VAL A 173 15.73 65.89 13.25
C VAL A 173 16.82 64.81 13.25
N ILE A 174 16.54 63.64 13.83
CA ILE A 174 17.52 62.54 13.87
C ILE A 174 17.91 62.06 12.46
N ALA A 175 16.95 61.96 11.54
CA ALA A 175 17.20 61.55 10.16
C ALA A 175 18.02 62.57 9.33
N SER A 176 18.07 63.84 9.76
CA SER A 176 18.79 64.92 9.06
C SER A 176 20.15 65.26 9.67
N LEU A 177 20.59 64.52 10.70
CA LEU A 177 21.90 64.71 11.31
C LEU A 177 23.02 64.48 10.28
N THR A 178 23.97 65.39 10.27
CA THR A 178 25.21 65.26 9.48
C THR A 178 26.24 64.42 10.22
N THR A 179 27.22 63.89 9.48
CA THR A 179 28.33 63.10 10.07
C THR A 179 29.11 63.91 11.11
N ALA A 180 29.39 65.19 10.83
CA ALA A 180 30.07 66.08 11.77
C ALA A 180 29.26 66.29 13.06
N GLN A 181 27.93 66.35 12.98
CA GLN A 181 27.06 66.48 14.15
C GLN A 181 27.01 65.20 14.98
N ILE A 182 27.07 64.03 14.33
CA ILE A 182 27.13 62.72 14.98
C ILE A 182 28.46 62.55 15.72
N ASP A 183 29.58 62.97 15.13
CA ASP A 183 30.90 62.95 15.78
C ASP A 183 30.92 63.78 17.07
N GLY A 184 30.07 64.82 17.15
CA GLY A 184 29.89 65.65 18.34
C GLY A 184 29.08 65.01 19.47
N LEU A 185 28.38 63.90 19.23
CA LEU A 185 27.60 63.19 20.24
C LEU A 185 28.50 62.22 21.03
N SER A 186 28.35 62.21 22.35
CA SER A 186 28.97 61.18 23.20
C SER A 186 28.23 59.85 23.10
N ALA A 187 28.92 58.74 23.41
CA ALA A 187 28.29 57.41 23.51
C ALA A 187 27.10 57.39 24.51
N LEU A 188 27.19 58.17 25.59
CA LEU A 188 26.10 58.31 26.57
C LEU A 188 24.88 59.00 25.95
N GLN A 189 25.07 60.04 25.14
CA GLN A 189 23.97 60.71 24.41
C GLN A 189 23.37 59.78 23.35
N VAL A 190 24.19 59.04 22.61
CA VAL A 190 23.72 58.03 21.64
C VAL A 190 22.91 56.92 22.32
N SER A 191 23.30 56.48 23.53
CA SER A 191 22.54 55.49 24.31
C SER A 191 21.12 55.93 24.70
N ALA A 192 20.83 57.24 24.62
CA ALA A 192 19.52 57.82 24.89
C ALA A 192 18.59 57.78 23.67
N LEU A 193 19.12 57.52 22.47
CA LEU A 193 18.30 57.36 21.26
C LEU A 193 17.36 56.18 21.40
N THR A 194 16.11 56.40 21.03
CA THR A 194 15.06 55.39 21.07
C THR A 194 15.10 54.49 19.83
N ALA A 195 14.49 53.31 19.92
CA ALA A 195 14.36 52.39 18.78
C ALA A 195 13.74 53.05 17.54
N ARG A 196 12.78 53.97 17.73
CA ARG A 196 12.14 54.73 16.65
C ARG A 196 13.09 55.74 15.99
N GLN A 197 13.96 56.37 16.79
CA GLN A 197 14.96 57.31 16.29
C GLN A 197 16.10 56.61 15.55
N ILE A 198 16.52 55.43 16.02
CA ILE A 198 17.54 54.62 15.31
C ILE A 198 17.01 54.05 14.00
N ALA A 199 15.76 53.59 13.97
CA ALA A 199 15.16 52.99 12.77
C ALA A 199 15.09 53.96 11.56
N VAL A 200 15.02 55.27 11.79
CA VAL A 200 14.95 56.29 10.72
C VAL A 200 16.32 56.77 10.22
N LEU A 201 17.43 56.35 10.85
CA LEU A 201 18.76 56.69 10.37
C LEU A 201 19.03 55.99 9.04
N SER A 202 19.61 56.73 8.09
CA SER A 202 20.11 56.11 6.87
C SER A 202 21.27 55.16 7.20
N ALA A 203 21.48 54.16 6.35
CA ALA A 203 22.62 53.24 6.44
C ALA A 203 23.97 53.99 6.54
N SER A 204 24.19 55.01 5.71
CA SER A 204 25.40 55.85 5.73
C SER A 204 25.53 56.68 7.01
N THR A 205 24.42 57.10 7.59
CA THR A 205 24.41 57.88 8.84
C THR A 205 24.76 57.00 10.03
N LEU A 206 24.23 55.78 10.08
CA LEU A 206 24.57 54.82 11.14
C LEU A 206 26.04 54.37 11.04
N ALA A 207 26.55 54.20 9.82
CA ALA A 207 27.94 53.85 9.57
C ALA A 207 28.94 54.93 10.03
N SER A 208 28.52 56.19 10.19
CA SER A 208 29.40 57.26 10.67
C SER A 208 29.56 57.30 12.20
N PHE A 209 28.87 56.42 12.95
CA PHE A 209 29.01 56.36 14.41
C PHE A 209 30.40 55.82 14.79
N SER A 210 30.97 56.23 15.92
CA SER A 210 32.18 55.58 16.44
C SER A 210 31.85 54.19 17.02
N THR A 211 32.86 53.34 17.22
CA THR A 211 32.70 52.05 17.89
C THR A 211 32.12 52.20 19.29
N ASP A 212 32.53 53.23 20.05
CA ASP A 212 32.00 53.54 21.38
C ASP A 212 30.51 53.94 21.34
N GLN A 213 30.11 54.69 20.29
CA GLN A 213 28.71 55.06 20.10
C GLN A 213 27.85 53.85 19.73
N ILE A 214 28.34 52.95 18.88
CA ILE A 214 27.65 51.69 18.53
C ILE A 214 27.54 50.79 19.76
N ALA A 215 28.61 50.60 20.53
CA ALA A 215 28.60 49.86 21.78
C ALA A 215 27.65 50.48 22.84
N GLY A 216 27.46 51.80 22.78
CA GLY A 216 26.54 52.55 23.64
C GLY A 216 25.05 52.36 23.33
N LEU A 217 24.67 51.84 22.15
CA LEU A 217 23.26 51.63 21.79
C LEU A 217 22.59 50.60 22.71
N LYS A 218 21.35 50.85 23.12
CA LYS A 218 20.59 49.85 23.89
C LYS A 218 20.15 48.68 23.01
N SER A 219 20.09 47.48 23.56
CA SER A 219 19.59 46.27 22.88
C SER A 219 18.22 46.47 22.20
N ALA A 220 17.31 47.23 22.82
CA ALA A 220 16.00 47.55 22.23
C ALA A 220 16.10 48.41 20.97
N ALA A 221 17.13 49.25 20.86
CA ALA A 221 17.40 50.04 19.66
C ALA A 221 18.09 49.20 18.57
N VAL A 222 19.02 48.33 18.97
CA VAL A 222 19.65 47.36 18.06
C VAL A 222 18.62 46.39 17.44
N ALA A 223 17.60 46.00 18.21
CA ALA A 223 16.50 45.18 17.71
C ALA A 223 15.64 45.84 16.61
N ALA A 224 15.71 47.17 16.47
CA ALA A 224 15.00 47.93 15.44
C ALA A 224 15.83 48.15 14.16
N LEU A 225 17.10 47.70 14.14
CA LEU A 225 17.93 47.77 12.95
C LEU A 225 17.42 46.84 11.85
N THR A 226 17.54 47.31 10.62
CA THR A 226 17.26 46.53 9.41
C THR A 226 18.52 45.83 8.90
N SER A 227 18.39 44.82 8.02
CA SER A 227 19.53 44.18 7.37
C SER A 227 20.42 45.19 6.63
N VAL A 228 19.83 46.20 5.99
CA VAL A 228 20.56 47.24 5.24
C VAL A 228 21.38 48.12 6.17
N GLN A 229 20.88 48.43 7.36
CA GLN A 229 21.61 49.21 8.36
C GLN A 229 22.74 48.40 9.00
N VAL A 230 22.52 47.11 9.28
CA VAL A 230 23.57 46.22 9.80
C VAL A 230 24.67 46.01 8.76
N ALA A 231 24.33 45.78 7.49
CA ALA A 231 25.29 45.64 6.39
C ALA A 231 26.11 46.90 6.09
N ALA A 232 25.68 48.07 6.57
CA ALA A 232 26.40 49.31 6.41
C ALA A 232 27.40 49.59 7.54
N LEU A 233 27.31 48.85 8.66
CA LEU A 233 28.31 48.93 9.70
C LEU A 233 29.65 48.43 9.17
N THR A 234 30.71 49.07 9.62
CA THR A 234 32.07 48.57 9.43
C THR A 234 32.29 47.36 10.34
N THR A 235 33.19 46.48 9.94
CA THR A 235 33.58 45.30 10.72
C THR A 235 34.06 45.65 12.13
N GLN A 236 34.74 46.80 12.32
CA GLN A 236 35.12 47.29 13.66
C GLN A 236 33.92 47.70 14.52
N GLN A 237 32.86 48.25 13.92
CA GLN A 237 31.62 48.56 14.63
C GLN A 237 30.84 47.30 14.99
N VAL A 238 30.87 46.28 14.14
CA VAL A 238 30.27 44.96 14.45
C VAL A 238 31.01 44.29 15.60
N ASP A 239 32.35 44.30 15.60
CA ASP A 239 33.17 43.79 16.71
C ASP A 239 32.90 44.53 18.04
N ALA A 240 32.60 45.82 17.97
CA ALA A 240 32.24 46.62 19.14
C ALA A 240 30.85 46.30 19.73
N LEU A 241 30.02 45.49 19.06
CA LEU A 241 28.72 45.09 19.59
C LEU A 241 28.88 44.18 20.81
N THR A 242 28.17 44.52 21.88
CA THR A 242 28.11 43.70 23.09
C THR A 242 27.28 42.43 22.86
N THR A 243 27.52 41.40 23.67
CA THR A 243 26.72 40.15 23.64
C THR A 243 25.22 40.40 23.82
N GLY A 244 24.84 41.38 24.65
CA GLY A 244 23.45 41.79 24.83
C GLY A 244 22.83 42.47 23.60
N GLN A 245 23.62 43.12 22.76
CA GLN A 245 23.18 43.70 21.49
C GLN A 245 23.09 42.62 20.40
N LEU A 246 24.10 41.74 20.30
CA LEU A 246 24.10 40.60 19.37
C LEU A 246 22.91 39.65 19.64
N ALA A 247 22.56 39.42 20.91
CA ALA A 247 21.38 38.65 21.29
C ALA A 247 20.05 39.32 20.89
N ALA A 248 20.04 40.65 20.72
CA ALA A 248 18.87 41.43 20.35
C ALA A 248 18.69 41.61 18.84
N LEU A 249 19.69 41.26 18.02
CA LEU A 249 19.57 41.25 16.57
C LEU A 249 18.49 40.26 16.13
N THR A 250 17.56 40.76 15.33
CA THR A 250 16.47 39.98 14.77
C THR A 250 16.98 39.08 13.63
N SER A 251 16.23 38.02 13.30
CA SER A 251 16.53 37.16 12.15
C SER A 251 16.61 37.92 10.84
N SER A 252 15.93 39.07 10.71
CA SER A 252 16.04 39.93 9.53
C SER A 252 17.30 40.79 9.56
N ALA A 253 17.64 41.38 10.70
CA ALA A 253 18.82 42.24 10.84
C ALA A 253 20.14 41.47 10.63
N ILE A 254 20.22 40.25 11.15
CA ILE A 254 21.43 39.44 11.10
C ILE A 254 21.84 39.00 9.69
N MET A 255 20.91 38.99 8.73
CA MET A 255 21.21 38.74 7.31
C MET A 255 22.06 39.84 6.68
N GLY A 256 22.20 40.99 7.37
CA GLY A 256 23.10 42.06 6.96
C GLY A 256 24.57 41.80 7.30
N LEU A 257 24.89 40.84 8.18
CA LEU A 257 26.27 40.52 8.52
C LEU A 257 26.96 39.76 7.39
N GLY A 258 28.15 40.23 6.98
CA GLY A 258 29.03 39.52 6.05
C GLY A 258 29.92 38.48 6.75
N SER A 259 30.73 37.76 5.96
CA SER A 259 31.75 36.83 6.49
C SER A 259 32.77 37.56 7.37
N ASP A 260 33.27 38.70 6.89
CA ASP A 260 34.28 39.50 7.60
C ASP A 260 33.77 39.99 8.96
N ASP A 261 32.46 40.26 9.05
CA ASP A 261 31.78 40.70 10.27
C ASP A 261 31.63 39.57 11.28
N ILE A 262 31.32 38.36 10.82
CA ILE A 262 31.25 37.18 11.69
C ILE A 262 32.65 36.77 12.17
N ASP A 263 33.67 36.89 11.33
CA ASP A 263 35.04 36.47 11.64
C ASP A 263 35.66 37.27 12.80
N VAL A 264 35.29 38.55 12.94
CA VAL A 264 35.80 39.39 14.05
C VAL A 264 35.06 39.15 15.37
N LEU A 265 33.85 38.58 15.37
CA LEU A 265 33.11 38.35 16.60
C LEU A 265 33.83 37.34 17.50
N SER A 266 33.91 37.64 18.80
CA SER A 266 34.37 36.64 19.77
C SER A 266 33.45 35.39 19.80
N ALA A 267 33.98 34.27 20.29
CA ALA A 267 33.19 33.04 20.45
C ALA A 267 31.96 33.25 21.35
N ASP A 268 32.09 34.05 22.42
CA ASP A 268 30.97 34.46 23.28
C ASP A 268 29.97 35.37 22.54
N GLY A 269 30.46 36.20 21.62
CA GLY A 269 29.64 37.03 20.73
C GLY A 269 28.74 36.19 19.82
N VAL A 270 29.32 35.23 19.10
CA VAL A 270 28.55 34.29 18.26
C VAL A 270 27.60 33.45 19.12
N ALA A 271 28.07 32.98 20.29
CA ALA A 271 27.23 32.25 21.24
C ALA A 271 26.12 33.10 21.86
N ALA A 272 26.18 34.44 21.82
CA ALA A 272 25.10 35.31 22.28
C ALA A 272 23.96 35.46 21.26
N ILE A 273 24.23 35.24 19.97
CA ILE A 273 23.21 35.32 18.90
C ILE A 273 22.04 34.38 19.21
N ALA A 274 20.82 34.89 19.16
CA ALA A 274 19.62 34.10 19.43
C ALA A 274 19.48 32.94 18.42
N THR A 275 19.02 31.77 18.88
CA THR A 275 18.94 30.55 18.03
C THR A 275 18.18 30.78 16.72
N ARG A 276 17.06 31.52 16.76
CA ARG A 276 16.26 31.84 15.56
C ARG A 276 16.99 32.80 14.59
N SER A 277 17.89 33.63 15.10
CA SER A 277 18.71 34.53 14.29
C SER A 277 19.90 33.78 13.70
N LEU A 278 20.52 32.87 14.46
CA LEU A 278 21.62 32.02 13.99
C LEU A 278 21.21 31.15 12.79
N THR A 279 19.98 30.62 12.79
CA THR A 279 19.43 29.85 11.65
C THR A 279 19.11 30.70 10.43
N ALA A 280 19.06 32.03 10.57
CA ALA A 280 18.81 32.96 9.47
C ALA A 280 20.11 33.48 8.82
N LEU A 281 21.28 33.15 9.38
CA LEU A 281 22.56 33.45 8.74
C LEU A 281 22.65 32.76 7.37
N PRO A 282 23.03 33.49 6.30
CA PRO A 282 23.38 32.89 5.01
C PRO A 282 24.44 31.79 5.15
N VAL A 283 24.40 30.76 4.30
CA VAL A 283 25.26 29.57 4.42
C VAL A 283 26.73 29.90 4.19
N ASP A 284 27.02 30.82 3.26
CA ASP A 284 28.34 31.36 2.98
C ASP A 284 28.92 32.12 4.18
N VAL A 285 28.11 32.95 4.84
CA VAL A 285 28.51 33.64 6.07
C VAL A 285 28.68 32.65 7.23
N PHE A 286 27.76 31.70 7.40
CA PHE A 286 27.88 30.66 8.44
C PHE A 286 29.14 29.81 8.26
N SER A 287 29.57 29.55 7.03
CA SER A 287 30.78 28.77 6.75
C SER A 287 32.08 29.47 7.14
N SER A 288 32.08 30.80 7.36
CA SER A 288 33.26 31.53 7.83
C SER A 288 33.52 31.37 9.33
N LEU A 289 32.54 30.86 10.09
CA LEU A 289 32.68 30.63 11.53
C LEU A 289 33.94 29.80 11.85
N THR A 290 34.79 30.33 12.71
CA THR A 290 35.95 29.60 13.21
C THR A 290 35.53 28.41 14.08
N SER A 291 36.41 27.40 14.20
CA SER A 291 36.15 26.27 15.10
C SER A 291 35.85 26.74 16.53
N ALA A 292 36.59 27.74 17.04
CA ALA A 292 36.36 28.31 18.36
C ALA A 292 34.94 28.89 18.51
N GLN A 293 34.46 29.66 17.54
CA GLN A 293 33.09 30.21 17.55
C GLN A 293 32.03 29.10 17.49
N LEU A 294 32.25 28.05 16.69
CA LEU A 294 31.33 26.92 16.60
C LEU A 294 31.29 26.09 17.89
N THR A 295 32.44 25.88 18.54
CA THR A 295 32.52 25.15 19.83
C THR A 295 31.80 25.85 20.98
N ALA A 296 31.66 27.18 20.92
CA ALA A 296 30.92 27.95 21.92
C ALA A 296 29.39 27.80 21.79
N LEU A 297 28.89 27.20 20.71
CA LEU A 297 27.46 26.92 20.55
C LEU A 297 27.04 25.70 21.37
N ASP A 298 25.96 25.82 22.15
CA ASP A 298 25.40 24.67 22.85
C ASP A 298 24.73 23.66 21.88
N SER A 299 24.41 22.47 22.40
CA SER A 299 23.79 21.39 21.63
C SER A 299 22.39 21.75 21.09
N ARG A 300 21.68 22.71 21.71
CA ARG A 300 20.37 23.17 21.24
C ARG A 300 20.51 24.08 20.03
N LYS A 301 21.52 24.94 20.02
CA LYS A 301 21.84 25.81 18.89
C LYS A 301 22.32 25.01 17.69
N LEU A 302 23.26 24.09 17.91
CA LEU A 302 23.72 23.16 16.86
C LEU A 302 22.57 22.29 16.32
N GLY A 303 21.72 21.75 17.20
CA GLY A 303 20.53 20.98 16.81
C GLY A 303 19.46 21.80 16.09
N ALA A 304 19.45 23.13 16.20
CA ALA A 304 18.51 24.00 15.49
C ALA A 304 18.99 24.43 14.09
N LEU A 305 20.27 24.25 13.76
CA LEU A 305 20.85 24.64 12.47
C LEU A 305 20.16 23.95 11.30
N THR A 306 20.13 24.63 10.16
CA THR A 306 19.58 24.04 8.93
C THR A 306 20.50 22.95 8.39
N THR A 307 19.96 22.01 7.61
CA THR A 307 20.79 20.98 6.95
C THR A 307 21.80 21.57 5.97
N ALA A 308 21.52 22.75 5.40
CA ALA A 308 22.45 23.46 4.53
C ALA A 308 23.66 24.03 5.30
N GLN A 309 23.42 24.59 6.48
CA GLN A 309 24.49 25.06 7.38
C GLN A 309 25.32 23.90 7.94
N ILE A 310 24.70 22.75 8.25
CA ILE A 310 25.44 21.56 8.67
C ILE A 310 26.27 20.97 7.52
N ALA A 311 25.76 20.98 6.29
CA ALA A 311 26.47 20.49 5.12
C ALA A 311 27.67 21.35 4.72
N SER A 312 27.68 22.65 5.06
CA SER A 312 28.80 23.56 4.80
C SER A 312 29.92 23.49 5.84
N LEU A 313 29.75 22.70 6.92
CA LEU A 313 30.81 22.51 7.90
C LEU A 313 32.01 21.79 7.30
N THR A 314 33.19 22.26 7.66
CA THR A 314 34.49 21.69 7.31
C THR A 314 34.96 20.69 8.36
N SER A 315 35.96 19.87 8.02
CA SER A 315 36.58 18.93 8.95
C SER A 315 37.09 19.61 10.22
N ASP A 316 37.74 20.76 10.06
CA ASP A 316 38.40 21.50 11.15
C ASP A 316 37.38 22.14 12.10
N GLN A 317 36.22 22.53 11.57
CA GLN A 317 35.10 23.04 12.37
C GLN A 317 34.45 21.93 13.20
N VAL A 318 34.33 20.72 12.65
CA VAL A 318 33.67 19.59 13.32
C VAL A 318 34.60 18.89 14.31
N ASP A 319 35.91 18.86 14.08
CA ASP A 319 36.90 18.25 14.98
C ASP A 319 36.85 18.87 16.40
N GLY A 320 36.61 20.19 16.49
CA GLY A 320 36.46 20.88 17.77
C GLY A 320 35.18 20.56 18.56
N LEU A 321 34.16 19.96 17.95
CA LEU A 321 32.86 19.74 18.59
C LEU A 321 32.90 18.58 19.59
N SER A 322 32.32 18.75 20.76
CA SER A 322 32.20 17.65 21.73
C SER A 322 31.19 16.58 21.26
N ALA A 323 31.38 15.34 21.75
CA ALA A 323 30.42 14.26 21.57
C ALA A 323 28.98 14.64 22.00
N GLY A 324 28.84 15.42 23.08
CA GLY A 324 27.53 15.88 23.56
C GLY A 324 26.86 16.91 22.63
N GLN A 325 27.65 17.74 21.94
CA GLN A 325 27.16 18.66 20.93
C GLN A 325 26.67 17.90 19.68
N LEU A 326 27.44 16.93 19.20
CA LEU A 326 27.07 16.08 18.06
C LEU A 326 25.86 15.18 18.35
N ALA A 327 25.72 14.70 19.59
CA ALA A 327 24.57 13.90 20.02
C ALA A 327 23.22 14.65 19.93
N GLY A 328 23.25 16.00 19.93
CA GLY A 328 22.07 16.84 19.76
C GLY A 328 21.56 16.96 18.32
N LEU A 329 22.33 16.49 17.33
CA LEU A 329 21.94 16.55 15.92
C LEU A 329 20.81 15.56 15.60
N SER A 330 19.88 16.00 14.74
CA SER A 330 18.85 15.15 14.18
C SER A 330 19.40 14.23 13.08
N SER A 331 18.69 13.13 12.81
CA SER A 331 19.01 12.20 11.72
C SER A 331 19.12 12.88 10.34
N ARG A 332 18.36 13.97 10.11
CA ARG A 332 18.43 14.74 8.85
C ARG A 332 19.71 15.58 8.77
N GLN A 333 20.14 16.16 9.88
CA GLN A 333 21.39 16.93 9.95
C GLN A 333 22.61 16.02 9.81
N VAL A 334 22.61 14.85 10.44
CA VAL A 334 23.70 13.88 10.26
C VAL A 334 23.78 13.37 8.83
N ASN A 335 22.65 13.12 8.18
CA ASN A 335 22.64 12.74 6.76
C ASN A 335 23.05 13.86 5.81
N ALA A 336 23.10 15.11 6.29
CA ALA A 336 23.64 16.25 5.55
C ALA A 336 25.16 16.40 5.71
N LEU A 337 25.78 15.71 6.68
CA LEU A 337 27.24 15.65 6.79
C LEU A 337 27.82 14.90 5.59
N ASN A 338 28.80 15.52 4.93
CA ASN A 338 29.53 14.88 3.86
C ASN A 338 30.48 13.79 4.40
N SER A 339 30.85 12.82 3.55
CA SER A 339 31.72 11.70 3.95
C SER A 339 33.10 12.14 4.44
N GLY A 340 33.63 13.26 3.96
CA GLY A 340 34.92 13.80 4.42
C GLY A 340 34.85 14.31 5.87
N VAL A 341 33.73 14.90 6.27
CA VAL A 341 33.49 15.36 7.65
C VAL A 341 33.21 14.19 8.59
N LEU A 342 32.52 13.14 8.11
CA LEU A 342 32.36 11.91 8.92
C LEU A 342 33.71 11.24 9.19
N LEU A 343 34.61 11.22 8.20
CA LEU A 343 35.98 10.73 8.35
C LEU A 343 36.83 11.54 9.34
N SER A 344 36.59 12.84 9.47
CA SER A 344 37.35 13.69 10.40
C SER A 344 36.88 13.57 11.85
N LEU A 345 35.80 12.85 12.14
CA LEU A 345 35.35 12.62 13.51
C LEU A 345 36.32 11.70 14.26
N SER A 346 36.76 12.12 15.44
CA SER A 346 37.48 11.26 16.37
C SER A 346 36.66 10.04 16.80
N THR A 347 37.34 8.97 17.19
CA THR A 347 36.72 7.77 17.76
C THR A 347 35.85 8.07 18.98
N ALA A 348 36.23 9.06 19.81
CA ALA A 348 35.43 9.53 20.94
C ALA A 348 34.12 10.19 20.49
N GLN A 349 34.15 11.02 19.45
CA GLN A 349 32.94 11.63 18.86
C GLN A 349 32.02 10.57 18.26
N ILE A 350 32.55 9.59 17.52
CA ILE A 350 31.79 8.47 16.94
C ILE A 350 31.11 7.64 18.03
N SER A 351 31.86 7.24 19.06
CA SER A 351 31.30 6.47 20.19
C SER A 351 30.24 7.25 20.99
N GLY A 352 30.29 8.59 20.95
CA GLY A 352 29.31 9.48 21.58
C GLY A 352 28.02 9.72 20.79
N LEU A 353 27.94 9.31 19.53
CA LEU A 353 26.73 9.46 18.72
C LEU A 353 25.60 8.56 19.25
N SER A 354 24.36 9.06 19.23
CA SER A 354 23.23 8.22 19.65
C SER A 354 22.97 7.07 18.67
N THR A 355 22.39 5.97 19.13
CA THR A 355 22.00 4.83 18.27
C THR A 355 21.01 5.22 17.18
N ARG A 356 20.18 6.26 17.41
CA ARG A 356 19.28 6.85 16.41
C ARG A 356 20.05 7.51 15.26
N VAL A 357 21.17 8.15 15.59
CA VAL A 357 22.05 8.78 14.61
C VAL A 357 22.77 7.71 13.79
N ILE A 358 23.36 6.72 14.44
CA ILE A 358 24.04 5.59 13.77
C ILE A 358 23.08 4.81 12.87
N ALA A 359 21.84 4.58 13.30
CA ALA A 359 20.81 3.93 12.49
C ALA A 359 20.39 4.73 11.24
N ALA A 360 20.62 6.05 11.23
CA ALA A 360 20.27 6.93 10.11
C ALA A 360 21.35 7.00 9.03
N LEU A 361 22.58 6.59 9.34
CA LEU A 361 23.70 6.55 8.39
C LEU A 361 23.36 5.62 7.22
N ASN A 362 23.62 6.10 6.01
CA ASN A 362 23.48 5.28 4.82
C ASN A 362 24.75 4.43 4.57
N SER A 363 24.67 3.48 3.65
CA SER A 363 25.78 2.55 3.36
C SER A 363 27.06 3.24 2.88
N ALA A 364 26.96 4.35 2.14
CA ALA A 364 28.13 5.10 1.68
C ALA A 364 28.80 5.88 2.83
N GLN A 365 28.00 6.37 3.78
CA GLN A 365 28.50 7.04 4.98
C GLN A 365 29.16 6.06 5.95
N VAL A 366 28.59 4.86 6.13
CA VAL A 366 29.20 3.80 6.94
C VAL A 366 30.49 3.29 6.28
N ALA A 367 30.49 3.08 4.97
CA ALA A 367 31.68 2.68 4.22
C ALA A 367 32.77 3.76 4.14
N SER A 368 32.42 5.04 4.41
CA SER A 368 33.42 6.09 4.53
C SER A 368 34.09 6.13 5.90
N LEU A 369 33.58 5.45 6.93
CA LEU A 369 34.27 5.39 8.22
C LEU A 369 35.56 4.58 8.09
N ASP A 370 36.63 4.99 8.78
CA ASP A 370 37.82 4.16 8.88
C ASP A 370 37.67 3.03 9.91
N SER A 371 38.53 2.01 9.86
CA SER A 371 38.45 0.86 10.75
C SER A 371 38.63 1.21 12.24
N GLY A 372 39.30 2.32 12.56
CA GLY A 372 39.40 2.83 13.92
C GLY A 372 38.08 3.43 14.42
N GLN A 373 37.38 4.18 13.57
CA GLN A 373 36.06 4.73 13.85
C GLN A 373 35.01 3.62 13.97
N VAL A 374 35.05 2.60 13.10
CA VAL A 374 34.16 1.43 13.17
C VAL A 374 34.41 0.64 14.46
N ALA A 375 35.67 0.44 14.86
CA ALA A 375 36.02 -0.22 16.13
C ALA A 375 35.65 0.60 17.37
N ALA A 376 35.43 1.91 17.24
CA ALA A 376 34.99 2.77 18.33
C ALA A 376 33.46 2.73 18.56
N LEU A 377 32.69 2.10 17.68
CA LEU A 377 31.25 1.93 17.85
C LEU A 377 30.97 1.00 19.03
N SER A 378 30.15 1.48 19.97
CA SER A 378 29.64 0.63 21.05
C SER A 378 28.77 -0.51 20.51
N THR A 379 28.62 -1.58 21.30
CA THR A 379 27.75 -2.73 20.97
C THR A 379 26.30 -2.31 20.67
N ALA A 380 25.79 -1.27 21.34
CA ALA A 380 24.46 -0.70 21.08
C ALA A 380 24.39 0.03 19.74
N GLN A 381 25.46 0.74 19.34
CA GLN A 381 25.55 1.42 18.05
C GLN A 381 25.71 0.40 16.91
N LEU A 382 26.56 -0.63 17.07
CA LEU A 382 26.69 -1.73 16.12
C LEU A 382 25.37 -2.47 15.90
N ALA A 383 24.61 -2.73 16.97
CA ALA A 383 23.29 -3.36 16.88
C ALA A 383 22.22 -2.44 16.22
N ALA A 384 22.44 -1.12 16.23
CA ALA A 384 21.54 -0.13 15.63
C ALA A 384 21.84 0.13 14.14
N LEU A 385 23.00 -0.29 13.63
CA LEU A 385 23.32 -0.17 12.21
C LEU A 385 22.27 -0.90 11.36
N SER A 386 21.87 -0.24 10.27
CA SER A 386 20.99 -0.85 9.28
C SER A 386 21.70 -2.03 8.58
N SER A 387 20.93 -2.97 8.02
CA SER A 387 21.51 -4.08 7.25
C SER A 387 22.34 -3.60 6.05
N SER A 388 21.98 -2.46 5.46
CA SER A 388 22.77 -1.80 4.41
C SER A 388 24.05 -1.14 4.93
N GLY A 389 24.02 -0.60 6.16
CA GLY A 389 25.21 -0.05 6.81
C GLY A 389 26.23 -1.13 7.10
N ILE A 390 25.78 -2.26 7.68
CA ILE A 390 26.65 -3.41 7.95
C ILE A 390 27.23 -3.99 6.65
N ALA A 391 26.45 -4.04 5.56
CA ALA A 391 26.96 -4.50 4.26
C ALA A 391 28.07 -3.60 3.69
N GLY A 392 28.12 -2.32 4.10
CA GLY A 392 29.17 -1.38 3.72
C GLY A 392 30.47 -1.52 4.51
N LEU A 393 30.50 -2.35 5.57
CA LEU A 393 31.73 -2.63 6.33
C LEU A 393 32.64 -3.59 5.57
N GLU A 394 33.95 -3.36 5.66
CA GLU A 394 34.95 -4.19 5.01
C GLU A 394 35.27 -5.44 5.83
N SER A 395 35.86 -6.47 5.20
CA SER A 395 36.26 -7.70 5.91
C SER A 395 37.27 -7.43 7.03
N GLU A 396 38.09 -6.39 6.89
CA GLU A 396 39.07 -5.96 7.91
C GLU A 396 38.38 -5.41 9.16
N ASP A 397 37.25 -4.70 9.00
CA ASP A 397 36.46 -4.19 10.12
C ASP A 397 35.89 -5.32 10.98
N PHE A 398 35.39 -6.37 10.32
CA PHE A 398 34.91 -7.56 11.03
C PHE A 398 36.04 -8.31 11.72
N ALA A 399 37.26 -8.34 11.18
CA ALA A 399 38.39 -8.96 11.87
C ALA A 399 38.74 -8.23 13.18
N ASN A 400 38.45 -6.93 13.27
CA ASN A 400 38.72 -6.10 14.45
C ASN A 400 37.64 -6.17 15.53
N PHE A 401 36.44 -6.71 15.24
CA PHE A 401 35.41 -6.88 16.25
C PHE A 401 35.78 -7.97 17.26
N SER A 402 35.59 -7.67 18.54
CA SER A 402 35.66 -8.66 19.62
C SER A 402 34.54 -9.70 19.50
N PRO A 403 34.72 -10.90 20.07
CA PRO A 403 33.66 -11.91 20.15
C PRO A 403 32.37 -11.40 20.81
N ALA A 404 32.46 -10.45 21.75
CA ALA A 404 31.30 -9.85 22.41
C ALA A 404 30.52 -8.90 21.48
N GLU A 405 31.22 -8.13 20.64
CA GLU A 405 30.59 -7.28 19.62
C GLU A 405 29.90 -8.11 18.54
N PHE A 406 30.53 -9.21 18.11
CA PHE A 406 29.91 -10.16 17.19
C PHE A 406 28.68 -10.85 17.78
N ALA A 407 28.76 -11.27 19.04
CA ALA A 407 27.62 -11.87 19.73
C ALA A 407 26.44 -10.89 19.90
N ALA A 408 26.71 -9.58 19.97
CA ALA A 408 25.68 -8.54 20.05
C ALA A 408 24.95 -8.29 18.71
N LEU A 409 25.46 -8.77 17.57
CA LEU A 409 24.79 -8.65 16.27
C LEU A 409 23.52 -9.51 16.23
N ASN A 410 22.39 -8.91 15.87
CA ASN A 410 21.15 -9.68 15.75
C ASN A 410 21.13 -10.59 14.50
N THR A 411 20.21 -11.55 14.46
CA THR A 411 20.09 -12.54 13.34
C THR A 411 19.75 -11.90 11.98
N ARG A 412 19.15 -10.69 11.97
CA ARG A 412 18.89 -9.95 10.72
C ARG A 412 20.18 -9.42 10.12
N VAL A 413 21.08 -8.91 10.97
CA VAL A 413 22.39 -8.41 10.57
C VAL A 413 23.27 -9.55 10.03
N LEU A 414 23.33 -10.68 10.73
CA LEU A 414 24.12 -11.84 10.28
C LEU A 414 23.65 -12.38 8.92
N LYS A 415 22.35 -12.37 8.62
CA LYS A 415 21.83 -12.73 7.30
C LYS A 415 22.19 -11.74 6.18
N ALA A 416 22.48 -10.49 6.53
CA ALA A 416 22.86 -9.46 5.57
C ALA A 416 24.35 -9.52 5.19
N LEU A 417 25.18 -10.23 5.96
CA LEU A 417 26.60 -10.41 5.65
C LEU A 417 26.78 -11.22 4.37
N THR A 418 27.73 -10.78 3.54
CA THR A 418 28.15 -11.51 2.36
C THR A 418 28.88 -12.80 2.75
N THR A 419 28.95 -13.76 1.82
CA THR A 419 29.72 -15.00 2.02
C THR A 419 31.21 -14.71 2.22
N ALA A 420 31.76 -13.68 1.59
CA ALA A 420 33.15 -13.24 1.80
C ALA A 420 33.37 -12.72 3.22
N GLN A 421 32.46 -11.89 3.75
CA GLN A 421 32.53 -11.41 5.14
C GLN A 421 32.40 -12.56 6.15
N ILE A 422 31.50 -13.53 5.92
CA ILE A 422 31.39 -14.73 6.78
C ILE A 422 32.65 -15.61 6.72
N GLY A 423 33.21 -15.82 5.52
CA GLY A 423 34.45 -16.59 5.36
C GLY A 423 35.69 -15.89 5.96
N GLY A 424 35.66 -14.56 6.06
CA GLY A 424 36.72 -13.75 6.68
C GLY A 424 36.68 -13.69 8.21
N LEU A 425 35.64 -14.22 8.88
CA LEU A 425 35.55 -14.19 10.34
C LEU A 425 36.63 -15.05 11.00
N LEU A 426 37.09 -14.64 12.18
CA LEU A 426 37.95 -15.45 13.01
C LEU A 426 37.16 -16.62 13.62
N SER A 427 37.82 -17.76 13.84
CA SER A 427 37.18 -18.95 14.46
C SER A 427 36.62 -18.67 15.86
N THR A 428 37.25 -17.76 16.61
CA THR A 428 36.76 -17.30 17.92
C THR A 428 35.46 -16.49 17.82
N GLN A 429 35.27 -15.72 16.75
CA GLN A 429 34.04 -14.97 16.49
C GLN A 429 32.90 -15.88 16.04
N VAL A 430 33.21 -16.90 15.21
CA VAL A 430 32.22 -17.92 14.82
C VAL A 430 31.81 -18.77 16.03
N ALA A 431 32.76 -19.13 16.89
CA ALA A 431 32.49 -19.87 18.12
C ALA A 431 31.66 -19.07 19.14
N SER A 432 31.75 -17.73 19.15
CA SER A 432 30.95 -16.88 20.06
C SER A 432 29.51 -16.64 19.61
N LEU A 433 29.13 -17.09 18.41
CA LEU A 433 27.74 -16.99 17.95
C LEU A 433 26.82 -17.88 18.82
N SER A 434 25.66 -17.36 19.21
CA SER A 434 24.61 -18.18 19.81
C SER A 434 24.07 -19.23 18.82
N THR A 435 23.43 -20.26 19.35
CA THR A 435 22.75 -21.28 18.51
C THR A 435 21.66 -20.67 17.63
N SER A 436 20.95 -19.63 18.09
CA SER A 436 19.98 -18.90 17.24
C SER A 436 20.65 -18.14 16.09
N GLN A 437 21.84 -17.58 16.32
CA GLN A 437 22.62 -16.90 15.29
C GLN A 437 23.14 -17.90 14.24
N VAL A 438 23.75 -19.01 14.67
CA VAL A 438 24.24 -20.07 13.76
C VAL A 438 23.09 -20.67 12.94
N GLY A 439 21.97 -21.02 13.59
CA GLY A 439 20.79 -21.54 12.88
C GLY A 439 20.16 -20.54 11.89
N SER A 440 20.42 -19.24 12.05
CA SER A 440 19.92 -18.19 11.16
C SER A 440 20.75 -17.97 9.89
N LEU A 441 21.97 -18.52 9.81
CA LEU A 441 22.82 -18.38 8.63
C LEU A 441 22.17 -19.00 7.39
N SER A 442 22.36 -18.40 6.23
CA SER A 442 21.93 -19.03 4.96
C SER A 442 22.82 -20.22 4.60
N THR A 443 22.34 -21.10 3.72
CA THR A 443 23.13 -22.24 3.21
C THR A 443 24.42 -21.79 2.53
N SER A 444 24.38 -20.69 1.78
CA SER A 444 25.58 -20.10 1.14
C SER A 444 26.58 -19.56 2.16
N GLN A 445 26.11 -18.97 3.26
CA GLN A 445 26.98 -18.49 4.34
C GLN A 445 27.63 -19.66 5.09
N VAL A 446 26.90 -20.75 5.34
CA VAL A 446 27.47 -21.97 5.94
C VAL A 446 28.51 -22.62 5.01
N ALA A 447 28.25 -22.66 3.69
CA ALA A 447 29.21 -23.13 2.69
C ALA A 447 30.48 -22.25 2.59
N ALA A 448 30.40 -20.97 2.98
CA ALA A 448 31.53 -20.06 2.96
C ALA A 448 32.42 -20.15 4.21
N LEU A 449 32.00 -20.88 5.25
CA LEU A 449 32.81 -21.11 6.44
C LEU A 449 34.00 -22.00 6.07
N SER A 450 35.19 -21.55 6.46
CA SER A 450 36.43 -22.31 6.38
C SER A 450 36.39 -23.53 7.30
N SER A 451 37.23 -24.52 6.97
CA SER A 451 37.44 -25.72 7.77
C SER A 451 37.79 -25.42 9.24
N VAL A 452 38.60 -24.38 9.47
CA VAL A 452 38.99 -23.95 10.83
C VAL A 452 37.77 -23.40 11.58
N GLN A 453 36.94 -22.58 10.94
CA GLN A 453 35.72 -22.04 11.55
C GLN A 453 34.71 -23.16 11.87
N ILE A 454 34.51 -24.13 10.97
CA ILE A 454 33.61 -25.27 11.22
C ILE A 454 34.12 -26.15 12.37
N SER A 455 35.42 -26.44 12.42
CA SER A 455 36.00 -27.23 13.51
C SER A 455 35.87 -26.54 14.88
N GLY A 456 35.81 -25.20 14.89
CA GLY A 456 35.62 -24.40 16.10
C GLY A 456 34.18 -24.33 16.61
N LEU A 457 33.19 -24.81 15.86
CA LEU A 457 31.79 -24.84 16.31
C LEU A 457 31.59 -25.86 17.43
N THR A 458 30.79 -25.51 18.43
CA THR A 458 30.37 -26.45 19.47
C THR A 458 29.35 -27.45 18.93
N ALA A 459 29.20 -28.60 19.61
CA ALA A 459 28.15 -29.58 19.28
C ALA A 459 26.74 -28.96 19.30
N ALA A 460 26.48 -28.01 20.21
CA ALA A 460 25.20 -27.30 20.29
C ALA A 460 24.94 -26.39 19.07
N GLN A 461 25.99 -25.76 18.52
CA GLN A 461 25.88 -24.95 17.29
C GLN A 461 25.72 -25.82 16.03
N ILE A 462 26.32 -27.02 16.00
CA ILE A 462 26.09 -27.98 14.90
C ILE A 462 24.67 -28.57 14.96
N ALA A 463 24.14 -28.84 16.16
CA ALA A 463 22.82 -29.42 16.35
C ALA A 463 21.66 -28.57 15.78
N VAL A 464 21.84 -27.25 15.69
CA VAL A 464 20.84 -26.32 15.15
C VAL A 464 20.91 -26.12 13.64
N LEU A 465 21.91 -26.71 12.96
CA LEU A 465 21.97 -26.69 11.51
C LEU A 465 20.86 -27.58 10.91
N ASN A 466 20.15 -27.03 9.93
CA ASN A 466 19.17 -27.78 9.16
C ASN A 466 19.83 -28.67 8.09
N SER A 467 19.08 -29.59 7.51
CA SER A 467 19.56 -30.53 6.50
C SER A 467 20.30 -29.88 5.33
N ALA A 468 19.83 -28.73 4.83
CA ALA A 468 20.47 -28.06 3.70
C ALA A 468 21.78 -27.37 4.10
N GLN A 469 21.86 -26.82 5.32
CA GLN A 469 23.10 -26.25 5.86
C GLN A 469 24.15 -27.33 6.11
N VAL A 470 23.75 -28.52 6.61
CA VAL A 470 24.67 -29.65 6.82
C VAL A 470 25.19 -30.19 5.48
N VAL A 471 24.34 -30.29 4.46
CA VAL A 471 24.79 -30.63 3.10
C VAL A 471 25.78 -29.58 2.55
N ALA A 472 25.54 -28.29 2.82
CA ALA A 472 26.41 -27.19 2.38
C ALA A 472 27.82 -27.21 2.99
N LEU A 473 28.07 -27.97 4.07
CA LEU A 473 29.42 -28.16 4.62
C LEU A 473 30.37 -28.83 3.61
N GLY A 474 29.84 -29.62 2.66
CA GLY A 474 30.65 -30.38 1.71
C GLY A 474 31.40 -31.56 2.35
N THR A 475 32.10 -32.34 1.54
CA THR A 475 32.80 -33.56 2.00
C THR A 475 33.99 -33.22 2.90
N GLY A 476 34.77 -32.20 2.54
CA GLY A 476 35.96 -31.78 3.30
C GLY A 476 35.65 -31.43 4.76
N ASN A 477 34.62 -30.60 5.01
CA ASN A 477 34.31 -30.20 6.39
C ASN A 477 33.59 -31.28 7.19
N ILE A 478 32.84 -32.19 6.56
CA ILE A 478 32.22 -33.34 7.24
C ILE A 478 33.29 -34.23 7.89
N THR A 479 34.43 -34.44 7.22
CA THR A 479 35.54 -35.24 7.78
C THR A 479 36.23 -34.60 9.00
N LEU A 480 36.04 -33.29 9.18
CA LEU A 480 36.65 -32.53 10.28
C LEU A 480 35.75 -32.42 11.52
N LEU A 481 34.49 -32.87 11.41
CA LEU A 481 33.59 -32.90 12.57
C LEU A 481 34.08 -33.96 13.57
N SER A 482 34.21 -33.57 14.82
CA SER A 482 34.40 -34.52 15.93
C SER A 482 33.22 -35.49 16.03
N THR A 483 33.45 -36.67 16.60
CA THR A 483 32.39 -37.66 16.88
C THR A 483 31.24 -37.07 17.71
N GLY A 484 31.53 -36.14 18.63
CA GLY A 484 30.51 -35.42 19.40
C GLY A 484 29.67 -34.45 18.56
N GLN A 485 30.25 -33.79 17.55
CA GLN A 485 29.49 -32.96 16.61
C GLN A 485 28.65 -33.81 15.65
N VAL A 486 29.17 -34.96 15.19
CA VAL A 486 28.41 -35.92 14.35
C VAL A 486 27.21 -36.48 15.12
N ALA A 487 27.40 -36.89 16.37
CA ALA A 487 26.31 -37.36 17.23
C ALA A 487 25.26 -36.27 17.53
N ALA A 488 25.64 -34.99 17.47
CA ALA A 488 24.74 -33.86 17.68
C ALA A 488 23.90 -33.49 16.45
N LEU A 489 24.23 -33.98 15.25
CA LEU A 489 23.43 -33.77 14.05
C LEU A 489 22.02 -34.37 14.23
N SER A 490 20.98 -33.67 13.76
CA SER A 490 19.64 -34.27 13.76
C SER A 490 19.57 -35.49 12.84
N SER A 491 18.68 -36.45 13.13
CA SER A 491 18.45 -37.61 12.26
C SER A 491 18.04 -37.21 10.84
N ARG A 492 17.31 -36.10 10.70
CA ARG A 492 16.92 -35.52 9.40
C ARG A 492 18.11 -34.90 8.66
N ALA A 493 19.12 -34.39 9.37
CA ALA A 493 20.34 -33.91 8.74
C ALA A 493 21.22 -35.07 8.26
N VAL A 494 21.37 -36.11 9.08
CA VAL A 494 22.12 -37.33 8.69
C VAL A 494 21.47 -38.02 7.49
N GLY A 495 20.15 -38.22 7.49
CA GLY A 495 19.43 -38.79 6.34
C GLY A 495 19.37 -37.89 5.10
N ALA A 496 19.88 -36.66 5.17
CA ALA A 496 20.00 -35.75 4.04
C ALA A 496 21.45 -35.62 3.53
N LEU A 497 22.43 -36.24 4.20
CA LEU A 497 23.81 -36.28 3.72
C LEU A 497 23.84 -36.89 2.32
N THR A 498 24.69 -36.34 1.47
CA THR A 498 24.94 -36.95 0.17
C THR A 498 25.75 -38.24 0.35
N SER A 499 25.61 -39.19 -0.57
CA SER A 499 26.41 -40.43 -0.53
C SER A 499 27.91 -40.15 -0.54
N ALA A 500 28.36 -39.07 -1.19
CA ALA A 500 29.76 -38.62 -1.15
C ALA A 500 30.18 -38.07 0.23
N GLN A 501 29.28 -37.43 0.97
CA GLN A 501 29.57 -36.96 2.33
C GLN A 501 29.61 -38.12 3.33
N LEU A 502 28.71 -39.10 3.18
CA LEU A 502 28.70 -40.29 4.02
C LEU A 502 29.93 -41.19 3.76
N ASP A 503 30.30 -41.38 2.49
CA ASP A 503 31.51 -42.12 2.08
C ASP A 503 32.81 -41.43 2.54
N ALA A 504 32.81 -40.10 2.65
CA ALA A 504 33.94 -39.35 3.16
C ALA A 504 34.11 -39.45 4.69
N MET A 505 33.07 -39.84 5.44
CA MET A 505 33.15 -39.96 6.89
C MET A 505 34.12 -41.06 7.29
N THR A 506 34.85 -40.84 8.38
CA THR A 506 35.70 -41.89 8.97
C THR A 506 34.86 -42.96 9.65
N SER A 507 35.38 -44.19 9.78
CA SER A 507 34.68 -45.26 10.51
C SER A 507 34.39 -44.89 11.98
N GLU A 508 35.20 -44.02 12.60
CA GLU A 508 34.95 -43.48 13.93
C GLU A 508 33.73 -42.53 13.96
N GLN A 509 33.55 -41.72 12.92
CA GLN A 509 32.37 -40.86 12.78
C GLN A 509 31.11 -41.67 12.45
N ILE A 510 31.21 -42.73 11.64
CA ILE A 510 30.10 -43.66 11.38
C ILE A 510 29.70 -44.41 12.66
N ALA A 511 30.67 -44.87 13.44
CA ALA A 511 30.42 -45.51 14.74
C ALA A 511 29.84 -44.55 15.80
N ALA A 512 30.02 -43.23 15.62
CA ALA A 512 29.45 -42.21 16.50
C ALA A 512 27.99 -41.87 16.18
N LEU A 513 27.41 -42.42 15.10
CA LEU A 513 26.00 -42.24 14.77
C LEU A 513 25.12 -42.90 15.83
N THR A 514 24.12 -42.16 16.28
CA THR A 514 23.10 -42.66 17.21
C THR A 514 22.09 -43.56 16.49
N ALA A 515 21.40 -44.44 17.24
CA ALA A 515 20.36 -45.31 16.69
C ALA A 515 19.27 -44.56 15.87
N SER A 516 18.90 -43.34 16.27
CA SER A 516 17.94 -42.52 15.52
C SER A 516 18.50 -41.95 14.22
N GLN A 517 19.81 -41.67 14.16
CA GLN A 517 20.48 -41.25 12.94
C GLN A 517 20.67 -42.45 11.99
N ILE A 518 21.05 -43.62 12.50
CA ILE A 518 21.18 -44.88 11.73
C ILE A 518 19.83 -45.27 11.11
N ALA A 519 18.74 -45.16 11.87
CA ALA A 519 17.39 -45.46 11.36
C ALA A 519 16.92 -44.50 10.25
N ALA A 520 17.54 -43.32 10.12
CA ALA A 520 17.24 -42.34 9.07
C ALA A 520 18.03 -42.58 7.76
N LEU A 521 18.99 -43.52 7.75
CA LEU A 521 19.76 -43.87 6.55
C LEU A 521 18.87 -44.55 5.51
N SER A 522 19.04 -44.13 4.26
CA SER A 522 18.37 -44.69 3.08
C SER A 522 19.14 -45.88 2.48
N SER A 523 18.58 -46.50 1.45
CA SER A 523 19.25 -47.59 0.74
C SER A 523 20.54 -47.15 0.02
N SER A 524 20.59 -45.91 -0.49
CA SER A 524 21.82 -45.39 -1.11
C SER A 524 22.90 -45.11 -0.07
N ASP A 525 22.50 -44.74 1.14
CA ASP A 525 23.41 -44.45 2.24
C ASP A 525 24.08 -45.73 2.73
N ILE A 526 23.29 -46.79 2.94
CA ILE A 526 23.83 -48.11 3.31
C ILE A 526 24.70 -48.70 2.20
N ALA A 527 24.41 -48.42 0.92
CA ALA A 527 25.23 -48.87 -0.20
C ALA A 527 26.62 -48.23 -0.25
N ALA A 528 26.79 -47.05 0.35
CA ALA A 528 28.07 -46.35 0.45
C ALA A 528 28.94 -46.88 1.62
N LEU A 529 28.38 -47.65 2.54
CA LEU A 529 29.11 -48.19 3.70
C LEU A 529 29.81 -49.51 3.36
N SER A 530 31.02 -49.70 3.89
CA SER A 530 31.73 -50.97 3.78
C SER A 530 31.18 -52.02 4.76
N SER A 531 31.55 -53.29 4.57
CA SER A 531 31.24 -54.34 5.55
C SER A 531 31.95 -54.09 6.90
N ALA A 532 33.10 -53.40 6.91
CA ALA A 532 33.75 -53.01 8.14
C ALA A 532 32.91 -51.98 8.91
N ASP A 533 32.38 -50.96 8.22
CA ASP A 533 31.54 -49.93 8.83
C ASP A 533 30.23 -50.52 9.37
N LEU A 534 29.55 -51.37 8.61
CA LEU A 534 28.31 -52.01 9.07
C LEU A 534 28.54 -53.00 10.24
N ASN A 535 29.70 -53.65 10.30
CA ASN A 535 30.08 -54.50 11.43
C ASN A 535 30.45 -53.70 12.69
N THR A 536 30.58 -52.36 12.62
CA THR A 536 30.71 -51.52 13.83
C THR A 536 29.38 -51.32 14.56
N PHE A 537 28.24 -51.52 13.89
CA PHE A 537 26.93 -51.39 14.51
C PHE A 537 26.66 -52.54 15.47
N THR A 538 26.02 -52.23 16.59
CA THR A 538 25.44 -53.25 17.46
C THR A 538 24.27 -53.96 16.76
N THR A 539 23.91 -55.15 17.22
CA THR A 539 22.73 -55.88 16.70
C THR A 539 21.43 -55.09 16.85
N ALA A 540 21.32 -54.24 17.88
CA ALA A 540 20.17 -53.36 18.09
C ALA A 540 20.12 -52.20 17.09
N GLU A 541 21.26 -51.55 16.80
CA GLU A 541 21.36 -50.49 15.81
C GLU A 541 21.13 -51.02 14.39
N PHE A 542 21.69 -52.19 14.08
CA PHE A 542 21.48 -52.84 12.78
C PHE A 542 20.03 -53.30 12.60
N ALA A 543 19.38 -53.80 13.66
CA ALA A 543 17.96 -54.14 13.64
C ALA A 543 17.04 -52.91 13.47
N ALA A 544 17.51 -51.70 13.84
CA ALA A 544 16.78 -50.46 13.65
C ALA A 544 16.77 -49.98 12.19
N LEU A 545 17.60 -50.55 11.32
CA LEU A 545 17.58 -50.25 9.89
C LEU A 545 16.22 -50.59 9.27
N SER A 546 15.72 -49.68 8.43
CA SER A 546 14.50 -49.95 7.69
C SER A 546 14.71 -51.10 6.69
N SER A 547 13.64 -51.84 6.39
CA SER A 547 13.67 -52.87 5.33
C SER A 547 13.94 -52.28 3.94
N GLY A 548 13.80 -50.96 3.76
CA GLY A 548 14.26 -50.25 2.56
C GLY A 548 15.77 -50.08 2.57
N ALA A 549 16.34 -49.61 3.68
CA ALA A 549 17.78 -49.38 3.84
C ALA A 549 18.60 -50.66 3.67
N VAL A 550 18.14 -51.78 4.25
CA VAL A 550 18.78 -53.11 4.13
C VAL A 550 18.95 -53.56 2.68
N ARG A 551 18.06 -53.18 1.76
CA ARG A 551 18.23 -53.52 0.33
C ARG A 551 19.44 -52.84 -0.31
N GLY A 552 19.94 -51.77 0.29
CA GLY A 552 21.17 -51.10 -0.09
C GLY A 552 22.43 -51.91 0.15
N ILE A 553 22.38 -52.94 1.01
CA ILE A 553 23.54 -53.79 1.29
C ILE A 553 23.90 -54.56 0.01
N SER A 554 25.03 -54.21 -0.60
CA SER A 554 25.47 -54.86 -1.84
C SER A 554 25.79 -56.34 -1.63
N THR A 555 25.81 -57.12 -2.71
CA THR A 555 26.21 -58.54 -2.66
C THR A 555 27.64 -58.74 -2.16
N ALA A 556 28.54 -57.78 -2.42
CA ALA A 556 29.90 -57.79 -1.89
C ALA A 556 29.96 -57.57 -0.37
N VAL A 557 29.00 -56.81 0.18
CA VAL A 557 28.96 -56.47 1.60
C VAL A 557 28.21 -57.52 2.42
N ILE A 558 27.08 -58.06 1.92
CA ILE A 558 26.21 -58.97 2.69
C ILE A 558 26.93 -60.27 3.09
N GLY A 559 27.79 -60.81 2.22
CA GLY A 559 28.61 -62.00 2.52
C GLY A 559 29.71 -61.73 3.57
N GLY A 560 30.10 -60.47 3.77
CA GLY A 560 31.08 -60.04 4.76
C GLY A 560 30.49 -59.61 6.11
N LEU A 561 29.16 -59.64 6.27
CA LEU A 561 28.50 -59.36 7.54
C LEU A 561 28.61 -60.56 8.49
N SER A 562 28.73 -60.30 9.78
CA SER A 562 28.69 -61.39 10.77
C SER A 562 27.32 -62.09 10.77
N SER A 563 27.31 -63.39 11.09
CA SER A 563 26.06 -64.16 11.25
C SER A 563 25.15 -63.59 12.34
N ALA A 564 25.71 -62.91 13.35
CA ALA A 564 24.96 -62.20 14.37
C ALA A 564 24.16 -61.01 13.81
N LEU A 565 24.72 -60.24 12.85
CA LEU A 565 24.00 -59.15 12.18
C LEU A 565 22.92 -59.69 11.23
N ILE A 566 23.21 -60.75 10.47
CA ILE A 566 22.19 -61.43 9.64
C ILE A 566 21.05 -61.97 10.51
N GLY A 567 21.38 -62.62 11.64
CA GLY A 567 20.39 -63.12 12.60
C GLY A 567 19.59 -62.00 13.27
N ALA A 568 20.16 -60.80 13.44
CA ALA A 568 19.48 -59.63 13.98
C ALA A 568 18.51 -58.96 12.97
N MET A 569 18.53 -59.34 11.69
CA MET A 569 17.62 -58.78 10.68
C MET A 569 16.16 -59.12 11.01
N SER A 570 15.30 -58.11 10.95
CA SER A 570 13.86 -58.35 11.04
C SER A 570 13.36 -59.23 9.89
N THR A 571 12.28 -59.99 10.12
CA THR A 571 11.62 -60.82 9.09
C THR A 571 11.24 -60.01 7.85
N ARG A 572 10.85 -58.73 8.02
CA ARG A 572 10.55 -57.81 6.92
C ARG A 572 11.79 -57.40 6.12
N ALA A 573 12.93 -57.24 6.77
CA ALA A 573 14.19 -56.92 6.13
C ALA A 573 14.73 -58.12 5.33
N LEU A 574 14.67 -59.32 5.90
CA LEU A 574 15.10 -60.55 5.23
C LEU A 574 14.23 -60.86 3.99
N GLY A 575 12.90 -60.74 4.12
CA GLY A 575 11.98 -60.91 2.99
C GLY A 575 12.12 -59.82 1.91
N ALA A 576 12.81 -58.72 2.19
CA ALA A 576 13.07 -57.65 1.23
C ALA A 576 14.35 -57.87 0.39
N LEU A 577 15.21 -58.83 0.77
CA LEU A 577 16.44 -59.18 0.05
C LEU A 577 16.13 -59.75 -1.34
N SER A 578 16.95 -59.37 -2.31
CA SER A 578 16.94 -59.95 -3.66
C SER A 578 17.49 -61.37 -3.67
N SER A 579 17.14 -62.15 -4.69
CA SER A 579 17.71 -63.49 -4.94
C SER A 579 19.24 -63.46 -4.98
N THR A 580 19.82 -62.42 -5.58
CA THR A 580 21.28 -62.24 -5.67
C THR A 580 21.93 -61.91 -4.33
N GLN A 581 21.24 -61.16 -3.45
CA GLN A 581 21.72 -60.92 -2.09
C GLN A 581 21.66 -62.19 -1.25
N VAL A 582 20.60 -62.98 -1.37
CA VAL A 582 20.46 -64.27 -0.67
C VAL A 582 21.49 -65.28 -1.16
N SER A 583 21.74 -65.37 -2.47
CA SER A 583 22.78 -66.23 -3.04
C SER A 583 24.20 -65.80 -2.66
N ALA A 584 24.43 -64.51 -2.37
CA ALA A 584 25.72 -64.02 -1.86
C ALA A 584 25.92 -64.28 -0.35
N MET A 585 24.89 -64.75 0.36
CA MET A 585 25.03 -65.18 1.75
C MET A 585 25.77 -66.52 1.81
N THR A 586 26.54 -66.72 2.87
CA THR A 586 27.19 -68.01 3.14
C THR A 586 26.18 -69.01 3.72
N SER A 587 26.40 -70.30 3.53
CA SER A 587 25.54 -71.34 4.15
C SER A 587 25.52 -71.23 5.69
N ALA A 588 26.56 -70.68 6.32
CA ALA A 588 26.57 -70.39 7.76
C ALA A 588 25.62 -69.24 8.14
N GLN A 589 25.46 -68.24 7.27
CA GLN A 589 24.48 -67.16 7.45
C GLN A 589 23.05 -67.65 7.20
N ILE A 590 22.83 -68.55 6.23
CA ILE A 590 21.52 -69.19 5.95
C ILE A 590 21.12 -70.13 7.09
N ALA A 591 22.05 -70.95 7.61
CA ALA A 591 21.80 -71.83 8.74
C ALA A 591 21.59 -71.07 10.07
N ALA A 592 22.02 -69.81 10.17
CA ALA A 592 21.77 -68.95 11.33
C ALA A 592 20.35 -68.34 11.33
N LEU A 593 19.54 -68.56 10.28
CA LEU A 593 18.17 -68.06 10.22
C LEU A 593 17.25 -68.85 11.16
N SER A 594 16.43 -68.11 11.91
CA SER A 594 15.37 -68.71 12.72
C SER A 594 14.20 -69.24 11.86
N PRO A 595 13.37 -70.16 12.37
CA PRO A 595 12.17 -70.62 11.66
C PRO A 595 11.23 -69.49 11.25
N SER A 596 11.12 -68.43 12.06
CA SER A 596 10.31 -67.24 11.71
C SER A 596 10.93 -66.42 10.57
N GLN A 597 12.25 -66.42 10.45
CA GLN A 597 12.97 -65.81 9.32
C GLN A 597 12.83 -66.66 8.05
N ILE A 598 12.94 -67.99 8.15
CA ILE A 598 12.70 -68.93 7.04
C ILE A 598 11.25 -68.79 6.51
N ALA A 599 10.27 -68.73 7.41
CA ALA A 599 8.87 -68.51 7.05
C ALA A 599 8.60 -67.13 6.41
N ALA A 600 9.51 -66.17 6.60
CA ALA A 600 9.46 -64.84 6.00
C ALA A 600 10.15 -64.74 4.63
N LEU A 601 10.83 -65.81 4.18
CA LEU A 601 11.43 -65.86 2.85
C LEU A 601 10.34 -65.76 1.78
N THR A 602 10.66 -65.02 0.72
CA THR A 602 9.78 -64.82 -0.42
C THR A 602 10.16 -65.75 -1.56
N SER A 603 9.32 -65.86 -2.59
CA SER A 603 9.66 -66.64 -3.79
C SER A 603 10.93 -66.14 -4.48
N SER A 604 11.18 -64.84 -4.45
CA SER A 604 12.43 -64.26 -4.96
C SER A 604 13.63 -64.63 -4.08
N SER A 605 13.48 -64.67 -2.76
CA SER A 605 14.57 -65.06 -1.86
C SER A 605 14.90 -66.55 -2.00
N LEU A 606 13.87 -67.42 -2.04
CA LEU A 606 14.01 -68.87 -2.21
C LEU A 606 14.62 -69.28 -3.56
N SER A 607 14.39 -68.51 -4.63
CA SER A 607 15.02 -68.80 -5.93
C SER A 607 16.52 -68.55 -5.94
N GLY A 608 17.05 -67.84 -4.94
CA GLY A 608 18.48 -67.64 -4.73
C GLY A 608 19.13 -68.71 -3.87
N LEU A 609 18.36 -69.63 -3.28
CA LEU A 609 18.88 -70.76 -2.52
C LEU A 609 19.29 -71.90 -3.45
N GLU A 610 20.42 -72.50 -3.15
CA GLU A 610 20.93 -73.68 -3.85
C GLU A 610 20.27 -74.96 -3.29
N ALA A 611 20.42 -76.09 -4.00
CA ALA A 611 19.82 -77.36 -3.55
C ALA A 611 20.43 -77.80 -2.21
N GLU A 612 21.69 -77.48 -1.99
CA GLU A 612 22.46 -77.69 -0.76
C GLU A 612 21.88 -76.86 0.40
N ASP A 613 21.43 -75.64 0.14
CA ASP A 613 20.78 -74.80 1.16
C ASP A 613 19.40 -75.35 1.53
N ILE A 614 18.59 -75.77 0.55
CA ILE A 614 17.26 -76.38 0.79
C ILE A 614 17.39 -77.74 1.49
N ALA A 615 18.49 -78.47 1.26
CA ALA A 615 18.77 -79.72 1.97
C ALA A 615 19.05 -79.51 3.47
N THR A 616 19.37 -78.28 3.91
CA THR A 616 19.50 -77.96 5.34
C THR A 616 18.14 -77.78 6.04
N PHE A 617 17.04 -77.70 5.29
CA PHE A 617 15.68 -77.52 5.82
C PHE A 617 15.03 -78.87 6.12
N ASP A 618 14.41 -78.99 7.30
CA ASP A 618 13.62 -80.16 7.64
C ASP A 618 12.18 -80.10 7.09
N SER A 619 11.35 -81.11 7.37
CA SER A 619 9.94 -81.11 6.92
C SER A 619 9.10 -80.00 7.55
N ALA A 620 9.46 -79.54 8.76
CA ALA A 620 8.77 -78.44 9.42
C ALA A 620 9.17 -77.08 8.81
N ASP A 621 10.43 -76.91 8.43
CA ASP A 621 10.92 -75.73 7.71
C ASP A 621 10.26 -75.60 6.33
N ILE A 622 10.21 -76.71 5.56
CA ILE A 622 9.53 -76.76 4.26
C ILE A 622 8.02 -76.51 4.41
N ALA A 623 7.40 -77.04 5.46
CA ALA A 623 5.99 -76.78 5.76
C ALA A 623 5.73 -75.34 6.24
N ALA A 624 6.69 -74.71 6.92
CA ALA A 624 6.62 -73.33 7.39
C ALA A 624 6.75 -72.31 6.24
N LEU A 625 7.27 -72.72 5.08
CA LEU A 625 7.30 -71.88 3.89
C LEU A 625 5.88 -71.50 3.45
N GLN A 626 5.67 -70.20 3.27
CA GLN A 626 4.41 -69.71 2.74
C GLN A 626 4.18 -70.27 1.33
N SER A 627 2.92 -70.56 0.99
CA SER A 627 2.54 -71.12 -0.31
C SER A 627 3.01 -70.27 -1.50
N ARG A 628 3.07 -68.94 -1.34
CA ARG A 628 3.61 -68.03 -2.36
C ARG A 628 5.12 -68.19 -2.54
N ALA A 629 5.83 -68.52 -1.46
CA ALA A 629 7.27 -68.64 -1.41
C ALA A 629 7.76 -69.92 -2.10
N ILE A 630 7.06 -71.05 -1.92
CA ILE A 630 7.36 -72.35 -2.56
C ILE A 630 7.45 -72.27 -4.09
N ARG A 631 6.74 -71.33 -4.73
CA ARG A 631 6.83 -71.08 -6.18
C ARG A 631 8.22 -70.67 -6.64
N GLY A 632 9.03 -70.13 -5.73
CA GLY A 632 10.41 -69.73 -5.98
C GLY A 632 11.39 -70.88 -6.01
N LEU A 633 11.01 -72.07 -5.54
CA LEU A 633 11.86 -73.25 -5.62
C LEU A 633 12.11 -73.59 -7.10
N SER A 634 13.38 -73.76 -7.45
CA SER A 634 13.75 -74.25 -8.76
C SER A 634 13.23 -75.68 -8.96
N SER A 635 13.02 -76.11 -10.21
CA SER A 635 12.63 -77.50 -10.49
C SER A 635 13.65 -78.51 -9.98
N ALA A 636 14.93 -78.14 -9.94
CA ALA A 636 16.00 -78.94 -9.34
C ALA A 636 15.85 -79.04 -7.82
N ALA A 637 15.60 -77.92 -7.12
CA ALA A 637 15.37 -77.90 -5.68
C ALA A 637 14.04 -78.57 -5.27
N PHE A 638 13.02 -78.53 -6.13
CA PHE A 638 11.76 -79.26 -5.90
C PHE A 638 11.91 -80.76 -6.18
N ALA A 639 12.70 -81.16 -7.18
CA ALA A 639 12.97 -82.55 -7.49
C ALA A 639 13.82 -83.25 -6.42
N SER A 640 14.62 -82.51 -5.64
CA SER A 640 15.33 -83.04 -4.47
C SER A 640 14.42 -83.25 -3.26
N LEU A 641 13.14 -82.84 -3.31
CA LEU A 641 12.17 -83.13 -2.26
C LEU A 641 11.75 -84.61 -2.31
N THR A 642 11.71 -85.21 -1.12
CA THR A 642 11.23 -86.57 -0.94
C THR A 642 9.70 -86.65 -1.02
N SER A 643 9.14 -87.84 -1.31
CA SER A 643 7.69 -88.07 -1.29
C SER A 643 7.05 -87.72 0.06
N GLY A 644 7.79 -87.87 1.17
CA GLY A 644 7.36 -87.43 2.50
C GLY A 644 7.26 -85.92 2.63
N GLN A 645 8.21 -85.16 2.06
CA GLN A 645 8.15 -83.70 2.00
C GLN A 645 7.01 -83.21 1.08
N ILE A 646 6.73 -83.90 -0.05
CA ILE A 646 5.62 -83.54 -0.98
C ILE A 646 4.25 -83.84 -0.36
N VAL A 647 4.07 -84.98 0.31
CA VAL A 647 2.81 -85.32 1.01
C VAL A 647 2.60 -84.43 2.24
N GLY A 648 3.69 -84.00 2.89
CA GLY A 648 3.66 -83.01 3.98
C GLY A 648 3.23 -81.61 3.55
N LEU A 649 3.14 -81.33 2.23
CA LEU A 649 2.63 -80.06 1.73
C LEU A 649 1.11 -79.94 1.98
N THR A 650 0.73 -78.79 2.50
CA THR A 650 -0.69 -78.41 2.63
C THR A 650 -1.36 -78.28 1.26
N SER A 651 -2.69 -78.42 1.21
CA SER A 651 -3.46 -78.19 -0.03
C SER A 651 -3.19 -76.81 -0.65
N VAL A 652 -2.91 -75.80 0.18
CA VAL A 652 -2.56 -74.44 -0.28
C VAL A 652 -1.19 -74.41 -0.96
N GLN A 653 -0.23 -75.18 -0.48
CA GLN A 653 1.10 -75.31 -1.07
C GLN A 653 1.06 -76.13 -2.37
N ILE A 654 0.26 -77.21 -2.44
CA ILE A 654 0.03 -77.98 -3.68
C ILE A 654 -0.65 -77.11 -4.77
N ALA A 655 -1.69 -76.37 -4.40
CA ALA A 655 -2.35 -75.42 -5.29
C ALA A 655 -1.40 -74.30 -5.77
N ALA A 656 -0.32 -74.05 -5.05
CA ALA A 656 0.68 -73.06 -5.43
C ALA A 656 1.74 -73.58 -6.40
N LEU A 657 1.85 -74.89 -6.62
CA LEU A 657 2.83 -75.46 -7.55
C LEU A 657 2.63 -74.99 -8.99
N SER A 658 3.71 -74.92 -9.76
CA SER A 658 3.60 -74.56 -11.18
C SER A 658 2.97 -75.69 -12.00
N THR A 659 2.41 -75.36 -13.16
CA THR A 659 1.87 -76.37 -14.10
C THR A 659 2.95 -77.32 -14.60
N ALA A 660 4.19 -76.85 -14.72
CA ALA A 660 5.33 -77.69 -15.07
C ALA A 660 5.61 -78.73 -13.98
N VAL A 661 5.55 -78.32 -12.71
CA VAL A 661 5.70 -79.24 -11.57
C VAL A 661 4.54 -80.25 -11.54
N ILE A 662 3.28 -79.80 -11.68
CA ILE A 662 2.11 -80.71 -11.72
C ILE A 662 2.16 -81.68 -12.91
N ALA A 663 2.55 -81.21 -14.10
CA ALA A 663 2.69 -82.06 -15.28
C ALA A 663 3.86 -83.06 -15.17
N SER A 664 4.88 -82.74 -14.36
CA SER A 664 6.02 -83.62 -14.08
C SER A 664 5.74 -84.65 -12.98
N LEU A 665 4.60 -84.53 -12.28
CA LEU A 665 4.20 -85.54 -11.30
C LEU A 665 3.96 -86.86 -12.02
N THR A 666 4.54 -87.91 -11.48
CA THR A 666 4.27 -89.28 -11.92
C THR A 666 2.82 -89.65 -11.58
N SER A 667 2.24 -90.64 -12.27
CA SER A 667 0.90 -91.16 -11.94
C SER A 667 0.80 -91.64 -10.49
N SER A 668 1.91 -92.11 -9.89
CA SER A 668 1.96 -92.47 -8.46
C SER A 668 1.90 -91.25 -7.53
N GLN A 669 2.53 -90.13 -7.90
CA GLN A 669 2.46 -88.88 -7.15
C GLN A 669 1.09 -88.19 -7.32
N LEU A 670 0.48 -88.26 -8.51
CA LEU A 670 -0.86 -87.74 -8.81
C LEU A 670 -1.98 -88.54 -8.13
N ASN A 671 -1.93 -89.87 -8.18
CA ASN A 671 -2.89 -90.72 -7.48
C ASN A 671 -2.66 -90.73 -5.96
N GLY A 672 -1.44 -90.40 -5.51
CA GLY A 672 -1.13 -90.17 -4.10
C GLY A 672 -1.70 -88.86 -3.55
N LEU A 673 -2.20 -87.96 -4.41
CA LEU A 673 -2.92 -86.77 -3.97
C LEU A 673 -4.30 -87.13 -3.41
N THR A 674 -4.64 -86.54 -2.28
CA THR A 674 -5.98 -86.64 -1.71
C THR A 674 -7.02 -85.93 -2.59
N THR A 675 -8.30 -86.30 -2.51
CA THR A 675 -9.40 -85.55 -3.17
C THR A 675 -9.43 -84.08 -2.76
N GLY A 676 -8.98 -83.77 -1.53
CA GLY A 676 -8.79 -82.40 -1.06
C GLY A 676 -7.62 -81.65 -1.72
N GLN A 677 -6.55 -82.34 -2.11
CA GLN A 677 -5.45 -81.78 -2.90
C GLN A 677 -5.80 -81.70 -4.40
N MET A 678 -6.61 -82.63 -4.93
CA MET A 678 -7.12 -82.62 -6.31
C MET A 678 -8.14 -81.50 -6.54
N ALA A 679 -9.05 -81.27 -5.59
CA ALA A 679 -10.07 -80.23 -5.68
C ALA A 679 -9.49 -78.81 -5.70
N VAL A 680 -8.29 -78.62 -5.15
CA VAL A 680 -7.61 -77.31 -5.13
C VAL A 680 -6.69 -77.07 -6.33
N LEU A 681 -6.53 -78.05 -7.22
CA LEU A 681 -5.79 -77.84 -8.46
C LEU A 681 -6.49 -76.78 -9.32
N SER A 682 -5.68 -75.83 -9.80
CA SER A 682 -6.14 -74.79 -10.69
C SER A 682 -6.52 -75.35 -12.06
N SER A 683 -7.34 -74.60 -12.78
CA SER A 683 -7.74 -74.88 -14.17
C SER A 683 -6.55 -75.14 -15.09
N SER A 684 -5.46 -74.38 -14.94
CA SER A 684 -4.25 -74.55 -15.75
C SER A 684 -3.47 -75.81 -15.37
N GLN A 685 -3.44 -76.17 -14.08
CA GLN A 685 -2.84 -77.43 -13.62
C GLN A 685 -3.65 -78.63 -14.12
N ILE A 686 -4.99 -78.56 -14.11
CA ILE A 686 -5.87 -79.59 -14.68
C ILE A 686 -5.73 -79.67 -16.20
N ALA A 687 -5.67 -78.54 -16.91
CA ALA A 687 -5.50 -78.52 -18.37
C ALA A 687 -4.10 -78.98 -18.83
N ALA A 688 -3.10 -78.90 -17.94
CA ALA A 688 -1.74 -79.42 -18.16
C ALA A 688 -1.66 -80.94 -17.99
N LEU A 689 -2.67 -81.57 -17.39
CA LEU A 689 -2.78 -83.03 -17.39
C LEU A 689 -2.92 -83.53 -18.83
N SER A 690 -2.20 -84.60 -19.15
CA SER A 690 -2.34 -85.26 -20.45
C SER A 690 -3.72 -85.91 -20.61
N THR A 691 -4.10 -86.24 -21.85
CA THR A 691 -5.33 -87.00 -22.13
C THR A 691 -5.33 -88.36 -21.44
N GLU A 692 -4.16 -88.99 -21.30
CA GLU A 692 -3.97 -90.25 -20.57
C GLU A 692 -4.14 -90.04 -19.06
N ALA A 693 -3.59 -88.96 -18.50
CA ALA A 693 -3.74 -88.62 -17.09
C ALA A 693 -5.21 -88.35 -16.75
N LEU A 694 -5.93 -87.58 -17.58
CA LEU A 694 -7.37 -87.29 -17.42
C LEU A 694 -8.25 -88.53 -17.57
N ALA A 695 -7.94 -89.41 -18.52
CA ALA A 695 -8.65 -90.68 -18.69
C ALA A 695 -8.37 -91.68 -17.56
N SER A 696 -7.23 -91.56 -16.87
CA SER A 696 -6.85 -92.42 -15.73
C SER A 696 -7.43 -91.98 -14.39
N LEU A 697 -8.08 -90.82 -14.32
CA LEU A 697 -8.72 -90.32 -13.11
C LEU A 697 -9.97 -91.14 -12.76
N GLU A 698 -10.19 -91.33 -11.48
CA GLU A 698 -11.41 -91.96 -10.97
C GLU A 698 -12.62 -91.02 -11.09
N THR A 699 -13.85 -91.56 -11.19
CA THR A 699 -15.06 -90.71 -11.31
C THR A 699 -15.26 -89.77 -10.11
N ASP A 700 -14.76 -90.14 -8.92
CA ASP A 700 -14.78 -89.27 -7.73
C ASP A 700 -13.72 -88.17 -7.81
N GLN A 701 -12.57 -88.44 -8.44
CA GLN A 701 -11.60 -87.40 -8.77
C GLN A 701 -12.17 -86.45 -9.83
N ILE A 702 -12.82 -86.94 -10.89
CA ILE A 702 -13.49 -86.11 -11.92
C ILE A 702 -14.62 -85.25 -11.34
N ARG A 703 -15.43 -85.80 -10.42
CA ARG A 703 -16.43 -85.03 -9.67
C ARG A 703 -15.80 -84.01 -8.74
N SER A 704 -14.63 -84.31 -8.17
CA SER A 704 -13.87 -83.38 -7.33
C SER A 704 -13.17 -82.28 -8.13
N ILE A 705 -13.01 -82.44 -9.47
CA ILE A 705 -12.50 -81.38 -10.33
C ILE A 705 -13.51 -80.25 -10.30
N SER A 706 -13.03 -79.08 -9.88
CA SER A 706 -13.83 -77.88 -9.87
C SER A 706 -14.45 -77.59 -11.25
N THR A 707 -15.60 -76.93 -11.28
CA THR A 707 -16.24 -76.45 -12.52
C THR A 707 -15.27 -75.66 -13.41
N ARG A 708 -14.33 -74.91 -12.82
CA ARG A 708 -13.24 -74.22 -13.54
C ARG A 708 -12.22 -75.16 -14.16
N GLY A 709 -11.90 -76.27 -13.51
CA GLY A 709 -11.07 -77.32 -14.08
C GLY A 709 -11.72 -77.96 -15.30
N ILE A 710 -13.02 -78.28 -15.21
CA ILE A 710 -13.81 -78.79 -16.34
C ILE A 710 -13.88 -77.77 -17.49
N ALA A 711 -14.10 -76.49 -17.17
CA ALA A 711 -14.08 -75.42 -18.16
C ALA A 711 -12.74 -75.25 -18.89
N ALA A 712 -11.63 -75.66 -18.26
CA ALA A 712 -10.28 -75.54 -18.80
C ALA A 712 -9.90 -76.67 -19.74
N LEU A 713 -10.72 -77.72 -19.79
CA LEU A 713 -10.54 -78.82 -20.71
C LEU A 713 -10.63 -78.29 -22.15
N LYS A 714 -9.64 -78.69 -22.95
CA LYS A 714 -9.61 -78.43 -24.39
C LYS A 714 -10.71 -79.25 -25.08
N SER A 715 -11.15 -78.85 -26.26
CA SER A 715 -12.15 -79.59 -27.05
C SER A 715 -11.79 -81.06 -27.27
N GLN A 716 -10.49 -81.35 -27.45
CA GLN A 716 -9.96 -82.72 -27.52
C GLN A 716 -10.05 -83.48 -26.18
N GLN A 717 -9.83 -82.80 -25.05
CA GLN A 717 -9.96 -83.38 -23.71
C GLN A 717 -11.43 -83.64 -23.36
N VAL A 718 -12.37 -82.77 -23.76
CA VAL A 718 -13.83 -82.98 -23.58
C VAL A 718 -14.37 -84.05 -24.53
N ALA A 719 -13.90 -84.09 -25.79
CA ALA A 719 -14.26 -85.15 -26.73
C ALA A 719 -13.68 -86.52 -26.34
N ALA A 720 -12.57 -86.54 -25.58
CA ALA A 720 -11.99 -87.73 -24.99
C ALA A 720 -12.70 -88.18 -23.70
N LEU A 721 -13.63 -87.38 -23.16
CA LEU A 721 -14.53 -87.84 -22.10
C LEU A 721 -15.47 -88.90 -22.69
N THR A 722 -15.68 -89.97 -21.94
CA THR A 722 -16.70 -90.96 -22.28
C THR A 722 -18.10 -90.37 -22.09
N THR A 723 -19.13 -90.93 -22.74
CA THR A 723 -20.54 -90.51 -22.52
C THR A 723 -20.92 -90.56 -21.04
N ALA A 724 -20.43 -91.56 -20.30
CA ALA A 724 -20.62 -91.66 -18.85
C ALA A 724 -19.91 -90.54 -18.06
N ALA A 725 -18.75 -90.06 -18.53
CA ALA A 725 -18.06 -88.91 -17.92
C ALA A 725 -18.73 -87.58 -18.29
N PHE A 726 -19.37 -87.46 -19.46
CA PHE A 726 -20.15 -86.27 -19.88
C PHE A 726 -21.51 -86.20 -19.15
N ASP A 727 -22.19 -87.34 -18.99
CA ASP A 727 -23.44 -87.45 -18.23
C ASP A 727 -23.20 -87.32 -16.71
N ALA A 728 -22.01 -87.69 -16.22
CA ALA A 728 -21.61 -87.47 -14.82
C ALA A 728 -21.29 -86.01 -14.50
N LEU A 729 -21.27 -85.11 -15.51
CA LEU A 729 -21.16 -83.68 -15.28
C LEU A 729 -22.42 -83.20 -14.58
N SER A 730 -22.25 -82.58 -13.42
CA SER A 730 -23.33 -81.84 -12.78
C SER A 730 -23.82 -80.70 -13.71
N SER A 731 -25.06 -80.24 -13.52
CA SER A 731 -25.59 -79.06 -14.22
C SER A 731 -24.67 -77.83 -14.09
N GLN A 732 -23.90 -77.75 -12.98
CA GLN A 732 -22.90 -76.71 -12.74
C GLN A 732 -21.62 -76.91 -13.56
N GLN A 733 -21.18 -78.15 -13.79
CA GLN A 733 -20.06 -78.47 -14.67
C GLN A 733 -20.44 -78.36 -16.16
N LEU A 734 -21.68 -78.71 -16.53
CA LEU A 734 -22.22 -78.52 -17.88
C LEU A 734 -22.30 -77.04 -18.25
N ALA A 735 -22.82 -76.21 -17.33
CA ALA A 735 -22.81 -74.75 -17.46
C ALA A 735 -21.38 -74.16 -17.54
N ALA A 736 -20.36 -74.90 -17.08
CA ALA A 736 -18.97 -74.48 -17.12
C ALA A 736 -18.28 -74.80 -18.46
N LEU A 737 -18.92 -75.56 -19.36
CA LEU A 737 -18.37 -75.82 -20.68
C LEU A 737 -18.26 -74.53 -21.51
N THR A 738 -17.17 -74.42 -22.26
CA THR A 738 -16.92 -73.20 -23.03
C THR A 738 -17.78 -73.13 -24.29
N SER A 739 -18.09 -71.91 -24.71
CA SER A 739 -18.82 -71.65 -25.97
C SER A 739 -18.17 -72.28 -27.21
N SER A 740 -16.85 -72.48 -27.22
CA SER A 740 -16.16 -73.17 -28.32
C SER A 740 -16.50 -74.65 -28.39
N VAL A 741 -16.69 -75.29 -27.24
CA VAL A 741 -17.11 -76.70 -27.10
C VAL A 741 -18.61 -76.84 -27.36
N LEU A 742 -19.41 -75.84 -26.97
CA LEU A 742 -20.86 -75.83 -27.21
C LEU A 742 -21.23 -75.57 -28.68
N ARG A 743 -20.37 -74.91 -29.47
CA ARG A 743 -20.58 -74.68 -30.93
C ARG A 743 -20.46 -75.93 -31.77
N SER A 744 -19.72 -76.93 -31.30
CA SER A 744 -19.62 -78.23 -31.96
C SER A 744 -20.75 -79.19 -31.56
N LEU A 745 -21.73 -78.71 -30.78
CA LEU A 745 -22.95 -79.47 -30.49
C LEU A 745 -23.82 -79.56 -31.75
N THR A 746 -24.50 -80.68 -31.90
CA THR A 746 -25.41 -80.93 -33.01
C THR A 746 -26.80 -80.33 -32.73
N THR A 747 -27.61 -80.10 -33.77
CA THR A 747 -29.02 -79.68 -33.61
C THR A 747 -29.82 -80.67 -32.74
N GLY A 748 -29.42 -81.95 -32.71
CA GLY A 748 -29.96 -82.97 -31.82
C GLY A 748 -29.63 -82.71 -30.33
N ALA A 749 -28.40 -82.31 -30.00
CA ALA A 749 -28.01 -81.98 -28.63
C ALA A 749 -28.64 -80.65 -28.13
N ILE A 750 -28.97 -79.73 -29.06
CA ILE A 750 -29.64 -78.45 -28.74
C ILE A 750 -31.17 -78.64 -28.59
N GLY A 751 -31.78 -79.46 -29.44
CA GLY A 751 -33.22 -79.76 -29.39
C GLY A 751 -33.65 -80.57 -28.17
N THR A 752 -32.72 -81.30 -27.52
CA THR A 752 -32.98 -82.00 -26.24
C THR A 752 -32.93 -81.08 -25.02
N LEU A 753 -32.55 -79.81 -25.19
CA LEU A 753 -32.54 -78.83 -24.10
C LEU A 753 -33.95 -78.33 -23.83
N THR A 754 -34.38 -78.42 -22.57
CA THR A 754 -35.60 -77.78 -22.07
C THR A 754 -35.45 -76.26 -22.03
N SER A 755 -36.55 -75.50 -21.92
CA SER A 755 -36.47 -74.04 -21.71
C SER A 755 -35.64 -73.66 -20.46
N ALA A 756 -35.60 -74.53 -19.45
CA ALA A 756 -34.78 -74.34 -18.26
C ALA A 756 -33.30 -74.57 -18.53
N GLU A 757 -32.93 -75.61 -19.28
CA GLU A 757 -31.53 -75.88 -19.68
C GLU A 757 -31.04 -74.89 -20.75
N LEU A 758 -31.91 -74.46 -21.66
CA LEU A 758 -31.62 -73.38 -22.59
C LEU A 758 -31.38 -72.08 -21.83
N ALA A 759 -32.17 -71.80 -20.78
CA ALA A 759 -31.94 -70.67 -19.88
C ALA A 759 -30.65 -70.81 -19.04
N THR A 760 -30.13 -72.02 -18.81
CA THR A 760 -28.80 -72.21 -18.18
C THR A 760 -27.64 -72.00 -19.13
N LEU A 761 -27.88 -72.00 -20.46
CA LEU A 761 -26.85 -71.67 -21.43
C LEU A 761 -26.47 -70.19 -21.37
N SER A 762 -25.17 -69.93 -21.49
CA SER A 762 -24.70 -68.56 -21.58
C SER A 762 -25.26 -67.86 -22.83
N SER A 763 -25.54 -66.57 -22.71
CA SER A 763 -25.99 -65.73 -23.82
C SER A 763 -25.03 -65.73 -25.02
N ARG A 764 -23.72 -65.87 -24.79
CA ARG A 764 -22.71 -66.03 -25.84
C ARG A 764 -22.95 -67.26 -26.71
N VAL A 765 -23.51 -68.32 -26.13
CA VAL A 765 -23.85 -69.54 -26.85
C VAL A 765 -25.07 -69.28 -27.71
N ILE A 766 -26.13 -68.66 -27.16
CA ILE A 766 -27.33 -68.27 -27.91
C ILE A 766 -26.97 -67.37 -29.11
N GLY A 767 -26.14 -66.34 -28.91
CA GLY A 767 -25.67 -65.47 -29.99
C GLY A 767 -24.75 -66.13 -31.01
N ALA A 768 -24.14 -67.28 -30.67
CA ALA A 768 -23.29 -68.06 -31.58
C ALA A 768 -24.06 -69.16 -32.33
N LEU A 769 -25.34 -69.37 -32.01
CA LEU A 769 -26.20 -70.27 -32.77
C LEU A 769 -26.39 -69.72 -34.19
N SER A 770 -26.57 -70.61 -35.16
CA SER A 770 -26.88 -70.19 -36.53
C SER A 770 -28.26 -69.50 -36.58
N THR A 771 -28.49 -68.65 -37.58
CA THR A 771 -29.82 -68.05 -37.82
C THR A 771 -30.88 -69.13 -38.04
N GLU A 772 -30.51 -70.28 -38.59
CA GLU A 772 -31.38 -71.45 -38.71
C GLU A 772 -31.74 -72.06 -37.34
N SER A 773 -30.76 -72.20 -36.44
CA SER A 773 -31.01 -72.67 -35.07
C SER A 773 -31.85 -71.70 -34.24
N ILE A 774 -31.77 -70.39 -34.51
CA ILE A 774 -32.59 -69.35 -33.85
C ILE A 774 -34.00 -69.26 -34.46
N ALA A 775 -34.13 -69.30 -35.78
CA ALA A 775 -35.44 -69.26 -36.45
C ALA A 775 -36.29 -70.51 -36.16
N ALA A 776 -35.66 -71.65 -35.86
CA ALA A 776 -36.33 -72.88 -35.44
C ALA A 776 -36.85 -72.85 -33.98
N LEU A 777 -36.47 -71.83 -33.19
CA LEU A 777 -37.03 -71.65 -31.85
C LEU A 777 -38.49 -71.21 -31.94
N THR A 778 -39.33 -71.82 -31.11
CA THR A 778 -40.74 -71.42 -30.97
C THR A 778 -40.87 -70.12 -30.17
N SER A 779 -42.00 -69.41 -30.31
CA SER A 779 -42.29 -68.24 -29.47
C SER A 779 -42.27 -68.55 -27.97
N GLY A 780 -42.56 -69.80 -27.56
CA GLY A 780 -42.45 -70.24 -26.16
C GLY A 780 -41.01 -70.43 -25.68
N GLN A 781 -40.11 -70.93 -26.54
CA GLN A 781 -38.66 -70.98 -26.25
C GLN A 781 -38.04 -69.58 -26.26
N LEU A 782 -38.48 -68.69 -27.18
CA LEU A 782 -38.07 -67.28 -27.23
C LEU A 782 -38.58 -66.47 -26.02
N ALA A 783 -39.81 -66.70 -25.58
CA ALA A 783 -40.34 -66.11 -24.35
C ALA A 783 -39.61 -66.61 -23.09
N GLY A 784 -39.08 -67.84 -23.14
CA GLY A 784 -38.23 -68.43 -22.10
C GLY A 784 -36.77 -67.96 -22.11
N LEU A 785 -36.36 -67.16 -23.11
CA LEU A 785 -35.04 -66.56 -23.11
C LEU A 785 -34.90 -65.56 -21.97
N THR A 786 -33.78 -65.65 -21.28
CA THR A 786 -33.38 -64.62 -20.33
C THR A 786 -33.05 -63.32 -21.07
N SER A 787 -33.17 -62.19 -20.38
CA SER A 787 -32.73 -60.87 -20.87
C SER A 787 -31.33 -60.89 -21.47
N ALA A 788 -30.38 -61.59 -20.84
CA ALA A 788 -29.01 -61.69 -21.34
C ALA A 788 -28.93 -62.42 -22.69
N GLN A 789 -29.77 -63.44 -22.89
CA GLN A 789 -29.81 -64.21 -24.12
C GLN A 789 -30.49 -63.43 -25.25
N ALA A 790 -31.58 -62.71 -24.97
CA ALA A 790 -32.21 -61.80 -25.92
C ALA A 790 -31.24 -60.69 -26.38
N ALA A 791 -30.48 -60.11 -25.45
CA ALA A 791 -29.43 -59.12 -25.75
C ALA A 791 -28.30 -59.67 -26.61
N ALA A 792 -28.05 -60.98 -26.58
CA ALA A 792 -27.00 -61.62 -27.36
C ALA A 792 -27.44 -62.04 -28.78
N LEU A 793 -28.73 -61.89 -29.11
CA LEU A 793 -29.19 -62.06 -30.48
C LEU A 793 -28.52 -61.02 -31.38
N THR A 794 -27.95 -61.44 -32.49
CA THR A 794 -27.40 -60.53 -33.49
C THR A 794 -28.53 -59.75 -34.19
N THR A 795 -28.23 -58.59 -34.77
CA THR A 795 -29.20 -57.84 -35.58
C THR A 795 -29.73 -58.69 -36.73
N THR A 796 -28.89 -59.54 -37.33
CA THR A 796 -29.28 -60.52 -38.35
C THR A 796 -30.18 -61.64 -37.82
N GLN A 797 -30.02 -62.05 -36.56
CA GLN A 797 -30.92 -63.01 -35.93
C GLN A 797 -32.27 -62.37 -35.55
N LEU A 798 -32.32 -61.07 -35.25
CA LEU A 798 -33.57 -60.34 -34.99
C LEU A 798 -34.32 -59.99 -36.28
N ASP A 799 -33.62 -59.67 -37.35
CA ASP A 799 -34.20 -59.32 -38.66
C ASP A 799 -35.00 -60.48 -39.27
N VAL A 800 -34.59 -61.72 -39.01
CA VAL A 800 -35.32 -62.93 -39.46
C VAL A 800 -36.53 -63.28 -38.60
N LEU A 801 -36.79 -62.55 -37.51
CA LEU A 801 -37.98 -62.74 -36.67
C LEU A 801 -39.18 -61.98 -37.22
N SER A 802 -40.33 -62.63 -37.22
CA SER A 802 -41.61 -61.98 -37.53
C SER A 802 -42.02 -60.96 -36.46
N SER A 803 -42.90 -60.01 -36.80
CA SER A 803 -43.46 -59.05 -35.82
C SER A 803 -44.12 -59.76 -34.63
N GLY A 804 -44.75 -60.93 -34.85
CA GLY A 804 -45.31 -61.74 -33.77
C GLY A 804 -44.28 -62.46 -32.89
N GLN A 805 -43.10 -62.80 -33.42
CA GLN A 805 -41.99 -63.33 -32.60
C GLN A 805 -41.29 -62.21 -31.82
N ILE A 806 -41.22 -61.00 -32.37
CA ILE A 806 -40.70 -59.80 -31.68
C ILE A 806 -41.66 -59.35 -30.59
N ASP A 807 -42.97 -59.25 -30.86
CA ASP A 807 -43.99 -58.95 -29.85
C ASP A 807 -44.09 -60.06 -28.79
N GLY A 808 -43.89 -61.32 -29.18
CA GLY A 808 -43.84 -62.46 -28.27
C GLY A 808 -42.62 -62.50 -27.33
N LEU A 809 -41.63 -61.60 -27.50
CA LEU A 809 -40.57 -61.41 -26.52
C LEU A 809 -41.14 -60.78 -25.25
N SER A 810 -40.70 -61.28 -24.10
CA SER A 810 -41.08 -60.68 -22.82
C SER A 810 -40.62 -59.22 -22.75
N THR A 811 -41.32 -58.40 -21.96
CA THR A 811 -40.90 -57.01 -21.67
C THR A 811 -39.46 -56.94 -21.16
N SER A 812 -39.02 -57.95 -20.39
CA SER A 812 -37.64 -58.07 -19.91
C SER A 812 -36.63 -58.41 -21.01
N ALA A 813 -37.06 -59.09 -22.08
CA ALA A 813 -36.22 -59.35 -23.25
C ALA A 813 -36.13 -58.12 -24.16
N ILE A 814 -37.24 -57.41 -24.41
CA ILE A 814 -37.25 -56.14 -25.16
C ILE A 814 -36.40 -55.07 -24.46
N ALA A 815 -36.54 -54.93 -23.14
CA ALA A 815 -35.70 -54.03 -22.33
C ALA A 815 -34.20 -54.32 -22.43
N ALA A 816 -33.85 -55.58 -22.69
CA ALA A 816 -32.47 -56.05 -22.76
C ALA A 816 -31.84 -55.89 -24.15
N LEU A 817 -32.64 -55.60 -25.18
CA LEU A 817 -32.12 -55.33 -26.51
C LEU A 817 -31.22 -54.08 -26.49
N THR A 818 -30.09 -54.19 -27.17
CA THR A 818 -29.15 -53.08 -27.35
C THR A 818 -29.74 -52.04 -28.28
N SER A 819 -29.28 -50.79 -28.17
CA SER A 819 -29.71 -49.72 -29.07
C SER A 819 -29.45 -50.02 -30.55
N SER A 820 -28.44 -50.83 -30.89
CA SER A 820 -28.21 -51.27 -32.28
C SER A 820 -29.26 -52.26 -32.75
N GLN A 821 -29.68 -53.18 -31.89
CA GLN A 821 -30.77 -54.12 -32.17
C GLN A 821 -32.11 -53.39 -32.30
N ILE A 822 -32.40 -52.42 -31.43
CA ILE A 822 -33.60 -51.59 -31.53
C ILE A 822 -33.60 -50.75 -32.83
N ARG A 823 -32.46 -50.15 -33.21
CA ARG A 823 -32.33 -49.41 -34.47
C ARG A 823 -32.46 -50.27 -35.72
N SER A 824 -32.14 -51.56 -35.64
CA SER A 824 -32.30 -52.48 -36.78
C SER A 824 -33.74 -52.95 -36.95
N LEU A 825 -34.63 -52.67 -35.99
CA LEU A 825 -36.05 -52.94 -36.16
C LEU A 825 -36.62 -52.04 -37.25
N THR A 826 -37.48 -52.62 -38.07
CA THR A 826 -38.29 -51.87 -39.02
C THR A 826 -39.32 -51.00 -38.29
N PRO A 827 -39.79 -49.88 -38.87
CA PRO A 827 -40.88 -49.09 -38.29
C PRO A 827 -42.14 -49.93 -38.00
N GLN A 828 -42.41 -50.98 -38.78
CA GLN A 828 -43.51 -51.91 -38.50
C GLN A 828 -43.26 -52.79 -37.27
N GLN A 829 -42.05 -53.36 -37.10
CA GLN A 829 -41.69 -54.16 -35.92
C GLN A 829 -41.63 -53.30 -34.64
N PHE A 830 -41.17 -52.04 -34.74
CA PHE A 830 -41.11 -51.13 -33.61
C PHE A 830 -42.49 -50.57 -33.25
N GLY A 831 -43.29 -50.20 -34.25
CA GLY A 831 -44.67 -49.72 -34.06
C GLY A 831 -45.65 -50.80 -33.60
N SER A 832 -45.30 -52.09 -33.74
CA SER A 832 -46.10 -53.19 -33.16
C SER A 832 -45.84 -53.43 -31.67
N LEU A 833 -44.84 -52.75 -31.07
CA LEU A 833 -44.56 -52.88 -29.65
C LEU A 833 -45.67 -52.24 -28.81
N SER A 834 -46.05 -52.91 -27.72
CA SER A 834 -47.01 -52.38 -26.76
C SER A 834 -46.43 -51.19 -25.98
N SER A 835 -47.29 -50.36 -25.38
CA SER A 835 -46.86 -49.26 -24.52
C SER A 835 -45.98 -49.74 -23.35
N GLU A 836 -46.23 -50.95 -22.82
CA GLU A 836 -45.41 -51.58 -21.78
C GLU A 836 -44.01 -51.98 -22.30
N GLN A 837 -43.93 -52.49 -23.53
CA GLN A 837 -42.65 -52.81 -24.17
C GLN A 837 -41.85 -51.53 -24.49
N ILE A 838 -42.50 -50.46 -24.98
CA ILE A 838 -41.85 -49.15 -25.21
C ILE A 838 -41.37 -48.54 -23.89
N GLN A 839 -42.17 -48.58 -22.83
CA GLN A 839 -41.75 -48.13 -21.50
C GLN A 839 -40.59 -48.96 -20.91
N SER A 840 -40.49 -50.24 -21.29
CA SER A 840 -39.38 -51.10 -20.88
C SER A 840 -38.03 -50.74 -21.53
N LEU A 841 -38.05 -49.95 -22.62
CA LEU A 841 -36.83 -49.52 -23.30
C LEU A 841 -36.03 -48.56 -22.41
N ASN A 842 -34.75 -48.88 -22.22
CA ASN A 842 -33.86 -47.98 -21.48
C ASN A 842 -33.65 -46.66 -22.24
N THR A 843 -33.26 -45.63 -21.48
CA THR A 843 -33.04 -44.27 -21.98
C THR A 843 -32.02 -44.17 -23.12
N ARG A 844 -31.04 -45.07 -23.19
CA ARG A 844 -30.06 -45.10 -24.30
C ARG A 844 -30.68 -45.64 -25.59
N ALA A 845 -31.66 -46.52 -25.51
CA ALA A 845 -32.41 -46.96 -26.69
C ALA A 845 -33.27 -45.81 -27.23
N ILE A 846 -34.02 -45.13 -26.35
CA ILE A 846 -34.83 -43.96 -26.68
C ILE A 846 -33.98 -42.83 -27.31
N ALA A 847 -32.86 -42.46 -26.67
CA ALA A 847 -31.96 -41.42 -27.18
C ALA A 847 -31.34 -41.74 -28.55
N ALA A 848 -31.33 -43.01 -28.94
CA ALA A 848 -30.68 -43.48 -30.15
C ALA A 848 -31.66 -43.96 -31.23
N LEU A 849 -32.95 -43.72 -31.04
CA LEU A 849 -33.96 -43.89 -32.09
C LEU A 849 -33.67 -42.95 -33.26
N THR A 850 -33.94 -43.43 -34.47
CA THR A 850 -33.85 -42.63 -35.69
C THR A 850 -35.10 -41.74 -35.83
N SER A 851 -35.05 -40.73 -36.70
CA SER A 851 -36.22 -39.89 -37.01
C SER A 851 -37.43 -40.72 -37.42
N ASP A 852 -37.21 -41.79 -38.19
CA ASP A 852 -38.27 -42.65 -38.72
C ASP A 852 -38.93 -43.46 -37.59
N LEU A 853 -38.15 -43.98 -36.64
CA LEU A 853 -38.69 -44.66 -35.45
C LEU A 853 -39.40 -43.69 -34.50
N TRP A 854 -38.89 -42.47 -34.34
CA TRP A 854 -39.58 -41.42 -33.57
C TRP A 854 -40.91 -41.00 -34.20
N SER A 855 -40.99 -40.95 -35.53
CA SER A 855 -42.23 -40.66 -36.25
C SER A 855 -43.24 -41.81 -36.22
N ALA A 856 -42.75 -43.05 -36.05
CA ALA A 856 -43.58 -44.25 -35.89
C ALA A 856 -44.15 -44.39 -34.47
N LEU A 857 -43.69 -43.57 -33.51
CA LEU A 857 -44.20 -43.52 -32.15
C LEU A 857 -45.46 -42.63 -32.11
N GLY A 858 -46.62 -43.22 -31.79
CA GLY A 858 -47.87 -42.49 -31.65
C GLY A 858 -47.88 -41.55 -30.43
N SER A 859 -48.86 -40.64 -30.39
CA SER A 859 -49.01 -39.68 -29.27
C SER A 859 -49.34 -40.36 -27.94
N ALA A 860 -50.05 -41.50 -27.96
CA ALA A 860 -50.34 -42.28 -26.77
C ALA A 860 -49.08 -42.96 -26.19
N GLU A 861 -48.23 -43.53 -27.05
CA GLU A 861 -46.97 -44.15 -26.64
C GLU A 861 -45.95 -43.09 -26.20
N PHE A 862 -45.93 -41.91 -26.84
CA PHE A 862 -45.09 -40.78 -26.44
C PHE A 862 -45.50 -40.20 -25.08
N ALA A 863 -46.80 -39.99 -24.84
CA ALA A 863 -47.33 -39.55 -23.54
C ALA A 863 -47.09 -40.59 -22.43
N GLY A 864 -46.95 -41.86 -22.79
CA GLY A 864 -46.60 -42.95 -21.87
C GLY A 864 -45.11 -43.05 -21.52
N LEU A 865 -44.24 -42.22 -22.11
CA LEU A 865 -42.80 -42.24 -21.80
C LEU A 865 -42.55 -41.79 -20.35
N SER A 866 -41.67 -42.51 -19.66
CA SER A 866 -41.23 -42.10 -18.33
C SER A 866 -40.42 -40.80 -18.38
N THR A 867 -40.35 -40.09 -17.25
CA THR A 867 -39.52 -38.88 -17.10
C THR A 867 -38.07 -39.09 -17.50
N SER A 868 -37.50 -40.27 -17.21
CA SER A 868 -36.13 -40.61 -17.60
C SER A 868 -35.98 -40.78 -19.11
N GLN A 869 -37.00 -41.29 -19.79
CA GLN A 869 -37.00 -41.46 -21.25
C GLN A 869 -37.20 -40.09 -21.94
N LEU A 870 -38.08 -39.23 -21.43
CA LEU A 870 -38.24 -37.85 -21.90
C LEU A 870 -36.94 -37.04 -21.76
N ALA A 871 -36.23 -37.17 -20.63
CA ALA A 871 -34.93 -36.53 -20.41
C ALA A 871 -33.85 -37.00 -21.40
N ALA A 872 -33.98 -38.21 -21.92
CA ALA A 872 -33.03 -38.81 -22.84
C ALA A 872 -33.24 -38.36 -24.29
N ILE A 873 -34.33 -37.64 -24.59
CA ILE A 873 -34.59 -37.10 -25.92
C ILE A 873 -33.48 -36.11 -26.30
N GLY A 874 -32.82 -36.40 -27.42
CA GLY A 874 -31.72 -35.60 -27.97
C GLY A 874 -32.21 -34.51 -28.92
N SER A 875 -31.52 -34.34 -30.04
CA SER A 875 -31.82 -33.32 -31.05
C SER A 875 -32.79 -33.85 -32.12
N VAL A 876 -34.01 -34.20 -31.71
CA VAL A 876 -35.09 -34.65 -32.61
C VAL A 876 -36.14 -33.56 -32.71
N ALA A 877 -36.68 -33.37 -33.91
CA ALA A 877 -37.82 -32.48 -34.14
C ALA A 877 -39.09 -33.16 -33.63
N LEU A 878 -39.58 -32.72 -32.47
CA LEU A 878 -40.87 -33.15 -31.94
C LEU A 878 -42.00 -32.51 -32.75
N SER A 879 -43.06 -33.27 -33.02
CA SER A 879 -44.26 -32.73 -33.68
C SER A 879 -45.06 -31.86 -32.71
N THR A 880 -45.96 -31.02 -33.24
CA THR A 880 -46.92 -30.26 -32.41
C THR A 880 -47.78 -31.20 -31.56
N ASP A 881 -48.27 -32.30 -32.15
CA ASP A 881 -49.08 -33.29 -31.44
C ASP A 881 -48.33 -33.95 -30.27
N GLN A 882 -47.00 -34.10 -30.36
CA GLN A 882 -46.17 -34.59 -29.27
C GLN A 882 -45.93 -33.51 -28.21
N LEU A 883 -45.67 -32.26 -28.62
CA LEU A 883 -45.47 -31.13 -27.70
C LEU A 883 -46.74 -30.80 -26.90
N ASP A 884 -47.93 -30.94 -27.51
CA ASP A 884 -49.22 -30.70 -26.87
C ASP A 884 -49.52 -31.71 -25.75
N THR A 885 -48.89 -32.89 -25.78
CA THR A 885 -49.03 -33.89 -24.69
C THR A 885 -48.17 -33.58 -23.46
N LEU A 886 -47.22 -32.64 -23.55
CA LEU A 886 -46.30 -32.34 -22.45
C LEU A 886 -46.89 -31.34 -21.46
N THR A 887 -46.83 -31.68 -20.17
CA THR A 887 -47.04 -30.72 -19.09
C THR A 887 -45.83 -29.79 -18.92
N SER A 888 -45.98 -28.69 -18.18
CA SER A 888 -44.86 -27.79 -17.86
C SER A 888 -43.71 -28.52 -17.13
N SER A 889 -44.02 -29.51 -16.29
CA SER A 889 -43.01 -30.32 -15.59
C SER A 889 -42.30 -31.29 -16.53
N GLU A 890 -42.97 -31.83 -17.54
CA GLU A 890 -42.35 -32.71 -18.53
C GLU A 890 -41.53 -31.94 -19.56
N LEU A 891 -41.97 -30.74 -19.96
CA LEU A 891 -41.17 -29.83 -20.77
C LEU A 891 -39.86 -29.46 -20.05
N ALA A 892 -39.91 -29.22 -18.73
CA ALA A 892 -38.74 -28.92 -17.91
C ALA A 892 -37.70 -30.06 -17.87
N ILE A 893 -38.14 -31.31 -18.10
CA ILE A 893 -37.30 -32.51 -18.07
C ILE A 893 -36.58 -32.72 -19.40
N LEU A 894 -37.08 -32.16 -20.50
CA LEU A 894 -36.43 -32.28 -21.80
C LEU A 894 -35.01 -31.72 -21.79
N SER A 895 -34.11 -32.38 -22.51
CA SER A 895 -32.74 -31.89 -22.63
C SER A 895 -32.69 -30.53 -23.33
N THR A 896 -31.68 -29.73 -23.02
CA THR A 896 -31.43 -28.45 -23.70
C THR A 896 -31.25 -28.60 -25.22
N ARG A 897 -30.77 -29.78 -25.66
CA ARG A 897 -30.63 -30.13 -27.07
C ARG A 897 -31.98 -30.38 -27.74
N ALA A 898 -32.96 -30.94 -27.01
CA ALA A 898 -34.32 -31.12 -27.52
C ALA A 898 -35.01 -29.77 -27.68
N ILE A 899 -34.93 -28.90 -26.67
CA ILE A 899 -35.50 -27.54 -26.73
C ILE A 899 -34.86 -26.72 -27.86
N ALA A 900 -33.54 -26.76 -28.02
CA ALA A 900 -32.85 -26.04 -29.09
C ALA A 900 -33.13 -26.61 -30.50
N ALA A 901 -33.55 -27.88 -30.61
CA ALA A 901 -33.89 -28.52 -31.89
C ALA A 901 -35.32 -28.20 -32.36
N LEU A 902 -36.17 -27.61 -31.50
CA LEU A 902 -37.49 -27.15 -31.89
C LEU A 902 -37.39 -26.04 -32.94
N THR A 903 -38.20 -26.14 -33.98
CA THR A 903 -38.31 -25.05 -34.95
C THR A 903 -38.92 -23.80 -34.28
N PRO A 904 -38.65 -22.57 -34.75
CA PRO A 904 -39.30 -21.38 -34.21
C PRO A 904 -40.84 -21.49 -34.21
N SER A 905 -41.43 -22.12 -35.22
CA SER A 905 -42.87 -22.38 -35.30
C SER A 905 -43.37 -23.39 -34.25
N SER A 906 -42.62 -24.47 -33.99
CA SER A 906 -42.98 -25.47 -32.97
C SER A 906 -42.77 -24.93 -31.56
N PHE A 907 -41.81 -24.02 -31.36
CA PHE A 907 -41.60 -23.37 -30.07
C PHE A 907 -42.70 -22.32 -29.81
N ALA A 908 -43.07 -21.55 -30.83
CA ALA A 908 -44.14 -20.55 -30.72
C ALA A 908 -45.55 -21.16 -30.52
N SER A 909 -45.73 -22.45 -30.81
CA SER A 909 -46.98 -23.16 -30.53
C SER A 909 -47.10 -23.67 -29.09
N LEU A 910 -46.04 -23.55 -28.27
CA LEU A 910 -46.11 -23.90 -26.85
C LEU A 910 -47.10 -23.00 -26.12
N GLU A 911 -47.92 -23.60 -25.27
CA GLU A 911 -48.83 -22.85 -24.42
C GLU A 911 -48.05 -22.08 -23.33
N THR A 912 -48.56 -20.91 -22.93
CA THR A 912 -47.95 -20.10 -21.85
C THR A 912 -47.80 -20.89 -20.55
N ALA A 913 -48.74 -21.80 -20.25
CA ALA A 913 -48.64 -22.71 -19.11
C ALA A 913 -47.41 -23.63 -19.19
N GLN A 914 -47.07 -24.15 -20.37
CA GLN A 914 -45.90 -25.00 -20.58
C GLN A 914 -44.60 -24.21 -20.39
N LEU A 915 -44.56 -22.97 -20.88
CA LEU A 915 -43.39 -22.09 -20.79
C LEU A 915 -42.99 -21.72 -19.35
N THR A 916 -43.92 -21.75 -18.40
CA THR A 916 -43.61 -21.54 -16.97
C THR A 916 -42.65 -22.61 -16.41
N GLY A 917 -42.60 -23.79 -17.03
CA GLY A 917 -41.72 -24.89 -16.65
C GLY A 917 -40.29 -24.80 -17.20
N LEU A 918 -40.00 -23.85 -18.10
CA LEU A 918 -38.66 -23.74 -18.68
C LEU A 918 -37.60 -23.46 -17.62
N THR A 919 -36.60 -24.35 -17.56
CA THR A 919 -35.46 -24.18 -16.67
C THR A 919 -34.48 -23.15 -17.19
N SER A 920 -33.65 -22.57 -16.33
CA SER A 920 -32.57 -21.66 -16.71
C SER A 920 -31.61 -22.25 -17.74
N ALA A 921 -31.31 -23.56 -17.66
CA ALA A 921 -30.45 -24.23 -18.62
C ALA A 921 -31.09 -24.32 -20.02
N GLN A 922 -32.40 -24.55 -20.08
CA GLN A 922 -33.16 -24.57 -21.32
C GLN A 922 -33.30 -23.15 -21.90
N ALA A 923 -33.60 -22.14 -21.08
CA ALA A 923 -33.65 -20.75 -21.50
C ALA A 923 -32.31 -20.26 -22.09
N ALA A 924 -31.18 -20.62 -21.45
CA ALA A 924 -29.84 -20.32 -21.95
C ALA A 924 -29.49 -21.06 -23.27
N ALA A 925 -30.16 -22.18 -23.56
CA ALA A 925 -29.93 -22.99 -24.75
C ALA A 925 -30.82 -22.61 -25.94
N LEU A 926 -31.82 -21.74 -25.74
CA LEU A 926 -32.67 -21.25 -26.83
C LEU A 926 -31.83 -20.61 -27.93
N THR A 927 -32.18 -20.88 -29.17
CA THR A 927 -31.53 -20.23 -30.31
C THR A 927 -32.02 -18.79 -30.44
N THR A 928 -31.21 -17.91 -31.02
CA THR A 928 -31.65 -16.52 -31.31
C THR A 928 -32.84 -16.47 -32.26
N ALA A 929 -33.02 -17.48 -33.12
CA ALA A 929 -34.18 -17.61 -33.99
C ALA A 929 -35.47 -17.93 -33.22
N GLN A 930 -35.39 -18.76 -32.18
CA GLN A 930 -36.53 -19.02 -31.28
C GLN A 930 -36.85 -17.78 -30.42
N VAL A 931 -35.85 -17.06 -29.93
CA VAL A 931 -36.06 -15.85 -29.11
C VAL A 931 -36.63 -14.69 -29.93
N ALA A 932 -36.24 -14.56 -31.21
CA ALA A 932 -36.78 -13.53 -32.10
C ALA A 932 -38.29 -13.69 -32.39
N SER A 933 -38.88 -14.87 -32.13
CA SER A 933 -40.32 -15.10 -32.27
C SER A 933 -41.11 -14.87 -30.98
N PHE A 934 -40.49 -14.37 -29.90
CA PHE A 934 -41.17 -14.13 -28.63
C PHE A 934 -42.18 -12.96 -28.74
N SER A 935 -43.37 -13.18 -28.20
CA SER A 935 -44.38 -12.13 -27.98
C SER A 935 -44.36 -11.64 -26.53
N SER A 936 -45.17 -10.62 -26.21
CA SER A 936 -45.41 -10.19 -24.82
C SER A 936 -45.89 -11.35 -23.95
N ASP A 937 -46.84 -12.14 -24.45
CA ASP A 937 -47.42 -13.27 -23.70
C ASP A 937 -46.39 -14.37 -23.43
N THR A 938 -45.48 -14.61 -24.38
CA THR A 938 -44.34 -15.53 -24.18
C THR A 938 -43.43 -15.02 -23.09
N LEU A 939 -43.09 -13.72 -23.11
CA LEU A 939 -42.19 -13.11 -22.13
C LEU A 939 -42.82 -13.06 -20.74
N ASP A 940 -44.11 -12.77 -20.62
CA ASP A 940 -44.85 -12.76 -19.35
C ASP A 940 -44.90 -14.16 -18.70
N ALA A 941 -44.95 -15.22 -19.52
CA ALA A 941 -44.92 -16.59 -19.04
C ALA A 941 -43.54 -17.05 -18.53
N LEU A 942 -42.45 -16.35 -18.90
CA LEU A 942 -41.09 -16.70 -18.49
C LEU A 942 -40.75 -16.16 -17.09
N SER A 943 -40.21 -17.05 -16.25
CA SER A 943 -39.70 -16.63 -14.94
C SER A 943 -38.52 -15.67 -15.05
N THR A 944 -38.32 -14.82 -14.03
CA THR A 944 -37.14 -13.95 -13.93
C THR A 944 -35.83 -14.74 -13.96
N THR A 945 -35.81 -15.97 -13.43
CA THR A 945 -34.64 -16.87 -13.48
C THR A 945 -34.36 -17.40 -14.89
N ALA A 946 -35.39 -17.57 -15.73
CA ALA A 946 -35.21 -17.91 -17.14
C ALA A 946 -34.63 -16.72 -17.92
N ILE A 947 -35.17 -15.52 -17.72
CA ILE A 947 -34.64 -14.27 -18.33
C ILE A 947 -33.19 -14.02 -17.88
N ALA A 948 -32.89 -14.18 -16.59
CA ALA A 948 -31.54 -14.01 -16.04
C ALA A 948 -30.51 -14.98 -16.66
N ALA A 949 -30.94 -16.16 -17.08
CA ALA A 949 -30.09 -17.17 -17.70
C ALA A 949 -29.84 -16.91 -19.20
N MET A 950 -30.59 -16.00 -19.82
CA MET A 950 -30.41 -15.64 -21.22
C MET A 950 -29.08 -14.90 -21.43
N THR A 951 -28.46 -15.18 -22.56
CA THR A 951 -27.25 -14.54 -23.04
C THR A 951 -27.56 -13.18 -23.65
N GLY A 952 -26.56 -12.30 -23.71
CA GLY A 952 -26.71 -10.99 -24.37
C GLY A 952 -27.11 -11.09 -25.85
N ALA A 953 -26.70 -12.16 -26.55
CA ALA A 953 -27.09 -12.40 -27.94
C ALA A 953 -28.57 -12.77 -28.09
N GLN A 954 -29.10 -13.58 -27.16
CA GLN A 954 -30.52 -13.91 -27.10
C GLN A 954 -31.36 -12.67 -26.78
N LEU A 955 -30.98 -11.89 -25.75
CA LEU A 955 -31.69 -10.65 -25.43
C LEU A 955 -31.64 -9.64 -26.58
N ARG A 956 -30.53 -9.55 -27.31
CA ARG A 956 -30.42 -8.73 -28.55
C ARG A 956 -31.29 -9.19 -29.70
N ALA A 957 -31.72 -10.45 -29.72
CA ALA A 957 -32.60 -10.98 -30.75
C ALA A 957 -34.06 -10.57 -30.55
N LEU A 958 -34.43 -10.11 -29.35
CA LEU A 958 -35.74 -9.51 -29.09
C LEU A 958 -35.90 -8.22 -29.89
N SER A 959 -37.11 -8.01 -30.43
CA SER A 959 -37.49 -6.70 -30.96
C SER A 959 -37.52 -5.66 -29.83
N THR A 960 -37.45 -4.37 -30.18
CA THR A 960 -37.57 -3.29 -29.18
C THR A 960 -38.91 -3.33 -28.45
N ASP A 961 -39.99 -3.70 -29.14
CA ASP A 961 -41.33 -3.79 -28.56
C ASP A 961 -41.44 -4.97 -27.58
N ALA A 962 -40.87 -6.13 -27.93
CA ALA A 962 -40.82 -7.28 -27.01
C ALA A 962 -39.90 -7.00 -25.83
N PHE A 963 -38.79 -6.29 -26.02
CA PHE A 963 -37.92 -5.90 -24.91
C PHE A 963 -38.63 -4.91 -23.97
N ALA A 964 -39.37 -3.94 -24.52
CA ALA A 964 -40.15 -2.97 -23.76
C ALA A 964 -41.31 -3.63 -22.98
N SER A 965 -41.80 -4.80 -23.39
CA SER A 965 -42.84 -5.54 -22.65
C SER A 965 -42.33 -6.32 -21.45
N LEU A 966 -41.02 -6.37 -21.19
CA LEU A 966 -40.48 -7.04 -20.00
C LEU A 966 -40.98 -6.37 -18.72
N SER A 967 -41.31 -7.15 -17.69
CA SER A 967 -41.59 -6.58 -16.37
C SER A 967 -40.31 -5.96 -15.75
N THR A 968 -40.47 -5.01 -14.82
CA THR A 968 -39.36 -4.42 -14.06
C THR A 968 -38.51 -5.49 -13.35
N GLY A 969 -39.15 -6.52 -12.80
CA GLY A 969 -38.47 -7.65 -12.19
C GLY A 969 -37.64 -8.48 -13.18
N GLN A 970 -38.09 -8.64 -14.43
CA GLN A 970 -37.34 -9.34 -15.47
C GLN A 970 -36.15 -8.49 -15.97
N VAL A 971 -36.33 -7.17 -16.13
CA VAL A 971 -35.25 -6.24 -16.49
C VAL A 971 -34.16 -6.23 -15.40
N ALA A 972 -34.54 -6.11 -14.13
CA ALA A 972 -33.61 -6.16 -12.99
C ALA A 972 -32.87 -7.51 -12.89
N ALA A 973 -33.49 -8.60 -13.34
CA ALA A 973 -32.90 -9.93 -13.35
C ALA A 973 -31.86 -10.14 -14.48
N ILE A 974 -31.78 -9.24 -15.47
CA ILE A 974 -30.77 -9.32 -16.55
C ILE A 974 -29.37 -9.15 -15.96
N GLY A 975 -28.60 -10.24 -15.92
CA GLY A 975 -27.23 -10.20 -15.40
C GLY A 975 -26.34 -9.21 -16.15
N THR A 976 -25.41 -8.58 -15.44
CA THR A 976 -24.51 -7.53 -15.97
C THR A 976 -23.79 -7.93 -17.27
N ARG A 977 -23.35 -9.19 -17.40
CA ARG A 977 -22.72 -9.70 -18.63
C ARG A 977 -23.68 -9.67 -19.83
N ALA A 978 -24.93 -10.06 -19.64
CA ALA A 978 -25.93 -10.01 -20.70
C ALA A 978 -26.34 -8.56 -21.01
N PHE A 979 -26.44 -7.72 -19.97
CA PHE A 979 -26.78 -6.31 -20.07
C PHE A 979 -25.78 -5.51 -20.92
N THR A 980 -24.47 -5.76 -20.78
CA THR A 980 -23.44 -5.13 -21.66
C THR A 980 -23.58 -5.49 -23.14
N GLY A 981 -24.27 -6.59 -23.44
CA GLY A 981 -24.54 -7.03 -24.79
C GLY A 981 -25.70 -6.30 -25.45
N LEU A 982 -26.52 -5.53 -24.73
CA LEU A 982 -27.71 -4.88 -25.28
C LEU A 982 -27.35 -3.77 -26.26
N ALA A 983 -28.22 -3.57 -27.25
CA ALA A 983 -28.11 -2.43 -28.17
C ALA A 983 -28.68 -1.16 -27.50
N SER A 984 -28.15 0.01 -27.87
CA SER A 984 -28.67 1.30 -27.38
C SER A 984 -30.15 1.51 -27.70
N ALA A 985 -30.64 0.93 -28.80
CA ALA A 985 -32.06 0.95 -29.15
C ALA A 985 -32.95 0.16 -28.16
N GLN A 986 -32.44 -0.92 -27.55
CA GLN A 986 -33.19 -1.68 -26.55
C GLN A 986 -33.25 -0.93 -25.23
N ILE A 987 -32.14 -0.30 -24.83
CA ILE A 987 -32.09 0.54 -23.63
C ILE A 987 -33.00 1.77 -23.80
N GLY A 988 -32.98 2.41 -24.98
CA GLY A 988 -33.85 3.55 -25.28
C GLY A 988 -35.33 3.20 -25.50
N ALA A 989 -35.69 1.93 -25.63
CA ALA A 989 -37.07 1.46 -25.71
C ALA A 989 -37.69 1.15 -24.34
N MET A 990 -36.89 1.22 -23.26
CA MET A 990 -37.37 0.96 -21.91
C MET A 990 -38.33 2.06 -21.44
N SER A 991 -39.32 1.69 -20.62
CA SER A 991 -40.17 2.65 -19.90
C SER A 991 -39.43 3.28 -18.71
N SER A 992 -39.93 4.41 -18.22
CA SER A 992 -39.38 5.09 -17.04
C SER A 992 -39.37 4.21 -15.80
N GLU A 993 -40.38 3.35 -15.61
CA GLU A 993 -40.42 2.37 -14.51
C GLU A 993 -39.35 1.30 -14.67
N GLN A 994 -39.08 0.85 -15.91
CA GLN A 994 -38.01 -0.11 -16.16
C GLN A 994 -36.63 0.50 -15.90
N ILE A 995 -36.41 1.76 -16.32
CA ILE A 995 -35.17 2.50 -16.03
C ILE A 995 -34.97 2.67 -14.52
N GLY A 996 -36.00 3.09 -13.78
CA GLY A 996 -35.94 3.21 -12.32
C GLY A 996 -35.80 1.87 -11.57
N SER A 997 -36.05 0.74 -12.25
CA SER A 997 -35.86 -0.61 -11.68
C SER A 997 -34.49 -1.22 -11.98
N LEU A 998 -33.64 -0.53 -12.75
CA LEU A 998 -32.28 -0.97 -13.00
C LEU A 998 -31.51 -1.06 -11.69
N THR A 999 -30.73 -2.13 -11.55
CA THR A 999 -29.80 -2.23 -10.43
C THR A 999 -28.66 -1.23 -10.61
N THR A 1000 -28.08 -0.76 -9.50
CA THR A 1000 -26.88 0.12 -9.51
C THR A 1000 -25.73 -0.45 -10.36
N ALA A 1001 -25.57 -1.78 -10.38
CA ALA A 1001 -24.58 -2.46 -11.21
C ALA A 1001 -24.89 -2.37 -12.72
N GLN A 1002 -26.17 -2.43 -13.13
CA GLN A 1002 -26.58 -2.21 -14.52
C GLN A 1002 -26.43 -0.73 -14.90
N MET A 1003 -26.80 0.19 -14.01
CA MET A 1003 -26.63 1.64 -14.20
C MET A 1003 -25.17 2.03 -14.49
N GLY A 1004 -24.21 1.45 -13.78
CA GLY A 1004 -22.78 1.70 -13.99
C GLY A 1004 -22.22 1.20 -15.34
N LEU A 1005 -22.99 0.39 -16.08
CA LEU A 1005 -22.60 -0.15 -17.39
C LEU A 1005 -23.16 0.66 -18.57
N LEU A 1006 -24.03 1.63 -18.30
CA LEU A 1006 -24.62 2.47 -19.35
C LEU A 1006 -23.55 3.34 -20.03
N SER A 1007 -23.61 3.39 -21.36
CA SER A 1007 -22.76 4.27 -22.16
C SER A 1007 -23.27 5.71 -22.13
N SER A 1008 -22.40 6.68 -22.45
CA SER A 1008 -22.82 8.09 -22.58
C SER A 1008 -23.94 8.29 -23.61
N ALA A 1009 -23.98 7.47 -24.67
CA ALA A 1009 -25.03 7.51 -25.68
C ALA A 1009 -26.39 7.01 -25.14
N ALA A 1010 -26.38 5.99 -24.28
CA ALA A 1010 -27.60 5.52 -23.62
C ALA A 1010 -28.10 6.54 -22.59
N ILE A 1011 -27.19 7.11 -21.79
CA ILE A 1011 -27.52 8.16 -20.82
C ILE A 1011 -28.07 9.42 -21.51
N ALA A 1012 -27.59 9.76 -22.71
CA ALA A 1012 -28.11 10.88 -23.49
C ALA A 1012 -29.56 10.69 -23.97
N GLY A 1013 -30.04 9.45 -24.03
CA GLY A 1013 -31.43 9.13 -24.36
C GLY A 1013 -32.40 9.24 -23.18
N LEU A 1014 -31.91 9.41 -21.94
CA LEU A 1014 -32.76 9.54 -20.77
C LEU A 1014 -33.53 10.86 -20.77
N THR A 1015 -34.83 10.75 -20.52
CA THR A 1015 -35.73 11.89 -20.30
C THR A 1015 -35.56 12.47 -18.90
N THR A 1016 -36.15 13.63 -18.63
CA THR A 1016 -36.16 14.21 -17.28
C THR A 1016 -36.96 13.36 -16.28
N GLU A 1017 -37.96 12.61 -16.76
CA GLU A 1017 -38.73 11.68 -15.95
C GLU A 1017 -37.87 10.47 -15.55
N ASP A 1018 -37.10 9.92 -16.50
CA ASP A 1018 -36.14 8.85 -16.23
C ASP A 1018 -35.12 9.26 -15.17
N VAL A 1019 -34.53 10.46 -15.33
CA VAL A 1019 -33.58 11.02 -14.35
C VAL A 1019 -34.24 11.20 -12.98
N GLY A 1020 -35.52 11.59 -12.94
CA GLY A 1020 -36.29 11.71 -11.69
C GLY A 1020 -36.60 10.38 -11.01
N ALA A 1021 -36.64 9.28 -11.76
CA ALA A 1021 -36.89 7.93 -11.24
C ALA A 1021 -35.63 7.29 -10.58
N LEU A 1022 -34.43 7.81 -10.86
CA LEU A 1022 -33.17 7.32 -10.30
C LEU A 1022 -32.97 7.75 -8.84
N ASP A 1023 -32.33 6.93 -8.01
CA ASP A 1023 -31.94 7.37 -6.67
C ASP A 1023 -30.50 7.96 -6.63
N ALA A 1024 -30.06 8.39 -5.45
CA ALA A 1024 -28.72 8.96 -5.28
C ALA A 1024 -27.59 7.94 -5.55
N GLY A 1025 -27.82 6.65 -5.26
CA GLY A 1025 -26.90 5.56 -5.52
C GLY A 1025 -26.79 5.23 -7.00
N ASP A 1026 -27.90 5.29 -7.73
CA ASP A 1026 -27.92 5.11 -9.19
C ASP A 1026 -27.14 6.22 -9.89
N ILE A 1027 -27.36 7.47 -9.48
CA ILE A 1027 -26.61 8.63 -9.98
C ILE A 1027 -25.13 8.47 -9.65
N ALA A 1028 -24.75 8.02 -8.45
CA ALA A 1028 -23.36 7.75 -8.08
C ALA A 1028 -22.73 6.61 -8.91
N ALA A 1029 -23.52 5.62 -9.32
CA ALA A 1029 -23.06 4.47 -10.09
C ALA A 1029 -22.74 4.80 -11.56
N ILE A 1030 -23.39 5.82 -12.15
CA ILE A 1030 -23.10 6.25 -13.53
C ILE A 1030 -21.64 6.68 -13.65
N SER A 1031 -20.86 6.04 -14.52
CA SER A 1031 -19.44 6.39 -14.64
C SER A 1031 -19.21 7.87 -15.01
N SER A 1032 -18.08 8.45 -14.61
CA SER A 1032 -17.71 9.83 -14.99
C SER A 1032 -17.59 10.04 -16.51
N ARG A 1033 -17.41 8.96 -17.29
CA ARG A 1033 -17.43 8.99 -18.76
C ARG A 1033 -18.84 8.99 -19.33
N ALA A 1034 -19.82 8.44 -18.62
CA ALA A 1034 -21.21 8.33 -19.05
C ALA A 1034 -22.06 9.52 -18.58
N ILE A 1035 -21.77 10.09 -17.39
CA ILE A 1035 -22.56 11.18 -16.80
C ILE A 1035 -22.60 12.44 -17.69
N VAL A 1036 -21.56 12.67 -18.49
CA VAL A 1036 -21.50 13.76 -19.47
C VAL A 1036 -22.50 13.60 -20.62
N GLY A 1037 -23.12 12.42 -20.77
CA GLY A 1037 -24.22 12.19 -21.69
C GLY A 1037 -25.53 12.83 -21.26
N LEU A 1038 -25.73 13.14 -19.97
CA LEU A 1038 -26.97 13.75 -19.49
C LEU A 1038 -27.24 15.08 -20.21
N SER A 1039 -28.47 15.28 -20.68
CA SER A 1039 -28.87 16.57 -21.26
C SER A 1039 -28.84 17.67 -20.19
N THR A 1040 -28.73 18.93 -20.61
CA THR A 1040 -28.82 20.08 -19.69
C THR A 1040 -30.16 20.12 -18.96
N ALA A 1041 -31.24 19.70 -19.61
CA ALA A 1041 -32.55 19.54 -18.98
C ALA A 1041 -32.55 18.43 -17.92
N GLY A 1042 -31.88 17.30 -18.17
CA GLY A 1042 -31.69 16.23 -17.19
C GLY A 1042 -30.87 16.69 -15.98
N ILE A 1043 -29.79 17.44 -16.19
CA ILE A 1043 -29.00 18.03 -15.10
C ILE A 1043 -29.84 19.01 -14.27
N ALA A 1044 -30.63 19.86 -14.92
CA ALA A 1044 -31.54 20.78 -14.23
C ALA A 1044 -32.66 20.04 -13.46
N ALA A 1045 -33.08 18.85 -13.91
CA ALA A 1045 -34.09 18.02 -13.26
C ALA A 1045 -33.59 17.25 -12.03
N LEU A 1046 -32.28 17.23 -11.76
CA LEU A 1046 -31.72 16.51 -10.60
C LEU A 1046 -32.27 17.05 -9.27
N LEU A 1047 -32.81 16.16 -8.46
CA LEU A 1047 -33.24 16.45 -7.10
C LEU A 1047 -32.05 16.64 -6.16
N THR A 1048 -32.28 17.29 -5.02
CA THR A 1048 -31.23 17.57 -4.02
C THR A 1048 -30.52 16.30 -3.52
N ALA A 1049 -31.27 15.21 -3.31
CA ALA A 1049 -30.70 13.92 -2.91
C ALA A 1049 -29.80 13.32 -4.00
N GLN A 1050 -30.20 13.43 -5.27
CA GLN A 1050 -29.44 12.95 -6.42
C GLN A 1050 -28.16 13.77 -6.64
N LEU A 1051 -28.23 15.10 -6.47
CA LEU A 1051 -27.08 15.99 -6.49
C LEU A 1051 -26.08 15.65 -5.38
N ALA A 1052 -26.56 15.35 -4.16
CA ALA A 1052 -25.70 14.90 -3.07
C ALA A 1052 -25.04 13.54 -3.35
N GLY A 1053 -25.66 12.70 -4.20
CA GLY A 1053 -25.11 11.44 -4.69
C GLY A 1053 -23.96 11.59 -5.70
N LEU A 1054 -23.81 12.74 -6.35
CA LEU A 1054 -22.72 12.94 -7.32
C LEU A 1054 -21.34 12.84 -6.66
N THR A 1055 -20.49 11.97 -7.19
CA THR A 1055 -19.08 11.90 -6.79
C THR A 1055 -18.31 13.11 -7.31
N THR A 1056 -17.22 13.47 -6.63
CA THR A 1056 -16.32 14.57 -7.06
C THR A 1056 -15.73 14.33 -8.45
N ALA A 1057 -15.52 13.06 -8.84
CA ALA A 1057 -15.08 12.69 -10.19
C ALA A 1057 -16.14 12.96 -11.26
N GLN A 1058 -17.43 12.72 -10.96
CA GLN A 1058 -18.52 13.06 -11.86
C GLN A 1058 -18.70 14.57 -11.98
N VAL A 1059 -18.67 15.31 -10.87
CA VAL A 1059 -18.77 16.78 -10.86
C VAL A 1059 -17.65 17.43 -11.69
N LYS A 1060 -16.42 16.93 -11.54
CA LYS A 1060 -15.28 17.37 -12.35
C LYS A 1060 -15.41 17.02 -13.85
N ALA A 1061 -16.13 15.96 -14.19
CA ALA A 1061 -16.32 15.51 -15.57
C ALA A 1061 -17.42 16.28 -16.31
N LEU A 1062 -18.41 16.83 -15.60
CA LEU A 1062 -19.50 17.60 -16.20
C LEU A 1062 -18.97 18.75 -17.07
N THR A 1063 -19.61 18.99 -18.20
CA THR A 1063 -19.25 20.09 -19.10
C THR A 1063 -19.64 21.45 -18.50
N THR A 1064 -19.03 22.54 -18.98
CA THR A 1064 -19.39 23.91 -18.58
C THR A 1064 -20.87 24.22 -18.86
N THR A 1065 -21.43 23.69 -19.96
CA THR A 1065 -22.84 23.86 -20.31
C THR A 1065 -23.76 23.11 -19.35
N GLN A 1066 -23.37 21.92 -18.90
CA GLN A 1066 -24.13 21.17 -17.89
C GLN A 1066 -24.07 21.86 -16.52
N ILE A 1067 -22.90 22.36 -16.10
CA ILE A 1067 -22.76 23.12 -14.86
C ILE A 1067 -23.57 24.42 -14.90
N ALA A 1068 -23.57 25.14 -16.03
CA ALA A 1068 -24.37 26.34 -16.21
C ALA A 1068 -25.89 26.08 -16.22
N ALA A 1069 -26.32 24.85 -16.49
CA ALA A 1069 -27.74 24.46 -16.47
C ALA A 1069 -28.28 24.16 -15.06
N LEU A 1070 -27.41 24.01 -14.06
CA LEU A 1070 -27.83 23.87 -12.67
C LEU A 1070 -28.52 25.15 -12.18
N THR A 1071 -29.64 24.98 -11.50
CA THR A 1071 -30.33 26.10 -10.84
C THR A 1071 -29.50 26.62 -9.66
N SER A 1072 -29.75 27.87 -9.25
CA SER A 1072 -29.05 28.49 -8.12
C SER A 1072 -29.21 27.71 -6.81
N SER A 1073 -30.38 27.11 -6.58
CA SER A 1073 -30.65 26.22 -5.43
C SER A 1073 -29.84 24.92 -5.48
N GLN A 1074 -29.65 24.35 -6.67
CA GLN A 1074 -28.84 23.14 -6.84
C GLN A 1074 -27.34 23.43 -6.65
N ILE A 1075 -26.87 24.60 -7.11
CA ILE A 1075 -25.48 25.05 -6.91
C ILE A 1075 -25.19 25.28 -5.41
N SER A 1076 -26.08 25.95 -4.68
CA SER A 1076 -25.92 26.18 -3.24
C SER A 1076 -26.04 24.87 -2.44
N GLY A 1077 -26.82 23.90 -2.93
CA GLY A 1077 -26.96 22.57 -2.35
C GLY A 1077 -25.78 21.61 -2.57
N LEU A 1078 -24.77 21.97 -3.38
CA LEU A 1078 -23.55 21.16 -3.53
C LEU A 1078 -22.76 21.12 -2.22
N SER A 1079 -22.33 19.91 -1.83
CA SER A 1079 -21.42 19.76 -0.69
C SER A 1079 -20.08 20.47 -0.93
N SER A 1080 -19.36 20.83 0.13
CA SER A 1080 -18.06 21.50 0.03
C SER A 1080 -17.02 20.73 -0.78
N SER A 1081 -17.06 19.39 -0.74
CA SER A 1081 -16.19 18.52 -1.53
C SER A 1081 -16.56 18.49 -3.02
N GLN A 1082 -17.86 18.44 -3.35
CA GLN A 1082 -18.34 18.53 -4.73
C GLN A 1082 -18.05 19.91 -5.33
N PHE A 1083 -18.30 20.98 -4.58
CA PHE A 1083 -18.02 22.34 -5.02
C PHE A 1083 -16.52 22.56 -5.24
N SER A 1084 -15.67 22.08 -4.33
CA SER A 1084 -14.21 22.14 -4.48
C SER A 1084 -13.67 21.28 -5.64
N ALA A 1085 -14.46 20.32 -6.14
CA ALA A 1085 -14.09 19.49 -7.29
C ALA A 1085 -14.33 20.20 -8.64
N LEU A 1086 -15.10 21.31 -8.64
CA LEU A 1086 -15.29 22.13 -9.83
C LEU A 1086 -13.97 22.73 -10.31
N THR A 1087 -13.78 22.69 -11.62
CA THR A 1087 -12.65 23.35 -12.27
C THR A 1087 -12.88 24.87 -12.35
N SER A 1088 -11.80 25.64 -12.47
CA SER A 1088 -11.88 27.09 -12.65
C SER A 1088 -12.72 27.49 -13.88
N THR A 1089 -12.73 26.67 -14.93
CA THR A 1089 -13.53 26.93 -16.14
C THR A 1089 -15.03 26.70 -15.88
N GLN A 1090 -15.39 25.65 -15.13
CA GLN A 1090 -16.78 25.38 -14.74
C GLN A 1090 -17.33 26.49 -13.82
N ILE A 1091 -16.53 26.97 -12.85
CA ILE A 1091 -16.94 28.07 -11.96
C ILE A 1091 -17.18 29.36 -12.75
N ARG A 1092 -16.33 29.67 -13.74
CA ARG A 1092 -16.52 30.85 -14.60
C ARG A 1092 -17.76 30.77 -15.49
N SER A 1093 -18.26 29.58 -15.80
CA SER A 1093 -19.52 29.42 -16.57
C SER A 1093 -20.80 29.62 -15.74
N LEU A 1094 -20.68 29.84 -14.43
CA LEU A 1094 -21.84 30.08 -13.57
C LEU A 1094 -22.47 31.45 -13.84
N SER A 1095 -23.80 31.49 -13.78
CA SER A 1095 -24.56 32.75 -13.87
C SER A 1095 -24.36 33.60 -12.62
N THR A 1096 -24.60 34.91 -12.73
CA THR A 1096 -24.58 35.84 -11.59
C THR A 1096 -25.58 35.44 -10.49
N ALA A 1097 -26.75 34.91 -10.85
CA ALA A 1097 -27.73 34.37 -9.91
C ALA A 1097 -27.25 33.09 -9.19
N SER A 1098 -26.38 32.29 -9.80
CA SER A 1098 -25.76 31.12 -9.17
C SER A 1098 -24.65 31.54 -8.21
N ILE A 1099 -23.88 32.58 -8.56
CA ILE A 1099 -22.84 33.16 -7.68
C ILE A 1099 -23.48 33.79 -6.43
N SER A 1100 -24.57 34.55 -6.59
CA SER A 1100 -25.27 35.17 -5.46
C SER A 1100 -25.91 34.17 -4.49
N ALA A 1101 -26.15 32.93 -4.94
CA ALA A 1101 -26.73 31.86 -4.13
C ALA A 1101 -25.70 31.04 -3.33
N LEU A 1102 -24.39 31.25 -3.54
CA LEU A 1102 -23.34 30.50 -2.83
C LEU A 1102 -23.37 30.72 -1.31
N GLY A 1103 -23.04 29.70 -0.53
CA GLY A 1103 -22.77 29.86 0.90
C GLY A 1103 -21.41 30.53 1.14
N THR A 1104 -21.27 31.26 2.25
CA THR A 1104 -20.00 31.89 2.65
C THR A 1104 -18.85 30.87 2.80
N ALA A 1105 -19.15 29.65 3.27
CA ALA A 1105 -18.17 28.57 3.33
C ALA A 1105 -17.70 28.07 1.94
N GLN A 1106 -18.60 28.03 0.95
CA GLN A 1106 -18.24 27.68 -0.43
C GLN A 1106 -17.35 28.78 -1.04
N VAL A 1107 -17.66 30.06 -0.79
CA VAL A 1107 -16.83 31.19 -1.22
C VAL A 1107 -15.45 31.16 -0.56
N ALA A 1108 -15.36 30.95 0.75
CA ALA A 1108 -14.08 30.83 1.46
C ALA A 1108 -13.23 29.63 0.99
N SER A 1109 -13.85 28.57 0.45
CA SER A 1109 -13.15 27.42 -0.12
C SER A 1109 -12.58 27.64 -1.53
N LEU A 1110 -12.93 28.75 -2.21
CA LEU A 1110 -12.42 29.05 -3.54
C LEU A 1110 -10.92 29.35 -3.51
N SER A 1111 -10.17 28.84 -4.48
CA SER A 1111 -8.76 29.23 -4.61
C SER A 1111 -8.65 30.71 -5.03
N SER A 1112 -7.56 31.37 -4.64
CA SER A 1112 -7.24 32.74 -5.08
C SER A 1112 -7.18 32.87 -6.61
N ALA A 1113 -6.78 31.81 -7.33
CA ALA A 1113 -6.78 31.77 -8.79
C ALA A 1113 -8.19 31.78 -9.42
N VAL A 1114 -9.20 31.23 -8.72
CA VAL A 1114 -10.59 31.30 -9.15
C VAL A 1114 -11.14 32.70 -8.94
N ILE A 1115 -10.91 33.29 -7.75
CA ILE A 1115 -11.32 34.66 -7.42
C ILE A 1115 -10.72 35.68 -8.39
N ALA A 1116 -9.43 35.55 -8.72
CA ALA A 1116 -8.77 36.40 -9.72
C ALA A 1116 -9.36 36.29 -11.15
N GLY A 1117 -10.09 35.20 -11.43
CA GLY A 1117 -10.65 34.90 -12.74
C GLY A 1117 -12.15 35.10 -12.87
N LEU A 1118 -12.84 35.57 -11.81
CA LEU A 1118 -14.26 35.96 -11.89
C LEU A 1118 -14.41 37.21 -12.77
N SER A 1119 -15.52 37.31 -13.50
CA SER A 1119 -15.87 38.57 -14.14
C SER A 1119 -16.31 39.61 -13.11
N THR A 1120 -16.22 40.90 -13.45
CA THR A 1120 -16.74 41.98 -12.60
C THR A 1120 -18.23 41.80 -12.32
N ASP A 1121 -19.01 41.33 -13.29
CA ASP A 1121 -20.44 41.06 -13.11
C ASP A 1121 -20.72 39.90 -12.14
N GLN A 1122 -19.86 38.87 -12.10
CA GLN A 1122 -19.96 37.78 -11.14
C GLN A 1122 -19.58 38.25 -9.73
N LEU A 1123 -18.56 39.09 -9.61
CA LEU A 1123 -18.13 39.65 -8.34
C LEU A 1123 -19.19 40.60 -7.74
N THR A 1124 -19.78 41.48 -8.55
CA THR A 1124 -20.84 42.41 -8.11
C THR A 1124 -22.15 41.72 -7.79
N ALA A 1125 -22.38 40.51 -8.33
CA ALA A 1125 -23.51 39.68 -7.97
C ALA A 1125 -23.34 38.97 -6.62
N MET A 1126 -22.13 38.95 -6.05
CA MET A 1126 -21.94 38.40 -4.71
C MET A 1126 -22.69 39.25 -3.68
N THR A 1127 -23.25 38.59 -2.68
CA THR A 1127 -23.87 39.25 -1.54
C THR A 1127 -22.79 39.80 -0.61
N THR A 1128 -23.12 40.85 0.15
CA THR A 1128 -22.25 41.45 1.16
C THR A 1128 -21.63 40.41 2.12
N ALA A 1129 -22.41 39.42 2.58
CA ALA A 1129 -21.90 38.36 3.44
C ALA A 1129 -20.88 37.43 2.74
N GLN A 1130 -21.01 37.22 1.42
CA GLN A 1130 -20.04 36.45 0.64
C GLN A 1130 -18.75 37.23 0.41
N ILE A 1131 -18.83 38.55 0.20
CA ILE A 1131 -17.67 39.42 0.07
C ILE A 1131 -16.91 39.50 1.42
N GLU A 1132 -17.63 39.63 2.54
CA GLU A 1132 -17.04 39.56 3.89
C GLU A 1132 -16.38 38.20 4.19
N ALA A 1133 -16.88 37.11 3.60
CA ALA A 1133 -16.31 35.77 3.78
C ALA A 1133 -15.05 35.51 2.95
N LEU A 1134 -14.61 36.45 2.12
CA LEU A 1134 -13.33 36.35 1.40
C LEU A 1134 -12.18 36.36 2.40
N THR A 1135 -11.24 35.44 2.23
CA THR A 1135 -10.01 35.39 3.02
C THR A 1135 -8.99 36.44 2.53
N PRO A 1136 -8.02 36.86 3.36
CA PRO A 1136 -6.98 37.81 2.93
C PRO A 1136 -6.24 37.36 1.67
N ALA A 1137 -6.01 36.05 1.51
CA ALA A 1137 -5.36 35.49 0.31
C ALA A 1137 -6.23 35.63 -0.96
N GLN A 1138 -7.55 35.57 -0.84
CA GLN A 1138 -8.49 35.78 -1.94
C GLN A 1138 -8.66 37.27 -2.25
N VAL A 1139 -8.72 38.14 -1.23
CA VAL A 1139 -8.73 39.60 -1.39
C VAL A 1139 -7.47 40.08 -2.11
N GLY A 1140 -6.29 39.55 -1.75
CA GLY A 1140 -5.03 39.82 -2.46
C GLY A 1140 -4.95 39.24 -3.88
N ALA A 1141 -5.97 38.53 -4.34
CA ALA A 1141 -6.08 38.03 -5.72
C ALA A 1141 -6.98 38.91 -6.61
N LEU A 1142 -7.72 39.86 -6.03
CA LEU A 1142 -8.57 40.79 -6.76
C LEU A 1142 -7.74 41.75 -7.62
N SER A 1143 -8.22 42.01 -8.83
CA SER A 1143 -7.64 43.02 -9.73
C SER A 1143 -8.13 44.43 -9.34
N SER A 1144 -7.50 45.48 -9.86
CA SER A 1144 -7.98 46.86 -9.67
C SER A 1144 -9.41 47.05 -10.19
N ALA A 1145 -9.76 46.45 -11.33
CA ALA A 1145 -11.13 46.49 -11.86
C ALA A 1145 -12.14 45.77 -10.96
N ALA A 1146 -11.72 44.69 -10.29
CA ALA A 1146 -12.53 43.95 -9.33
C ALA A 1146 -12.74 44.76 -8.03
N ILE A 1147 -11.69 45.36 -7.48
CA ILE A 1147 -11.77 46.22 -6.29
C ILE A 1147 -12.68 47.43 -6.56
N GLY A 1148 -12.52 48.10 -7.70
CA GLY A 1148 -13.35 49.27 -8.06
C GLY A 1148 -14.79 48.93 -8.47
N ALA A 1149 -15.13 47.64 -8.59
CA ALA A 1149 -16.51 47.21 -8.84
C ALA A 1149 -17.27 46.91 -7.54
N LEU A 1150 -16.58 46.78 -6.38
CA LEU A 1150 -17.22 46.55 -5.10
C LEU A 1150 -17.97 47.80 -4.63
N ASP A 1151 -19.11 47.60 -3.96
CA ASP A 1151 -19.80 48.70 -3.29
C ASP A 1151 -19.02 49.12 -2.03
N ILE A 1152 -19.11 50.40 -1.65
CA ILE A 1152 -18.45 50.93 -0.47
C ILE A 1152 -18.92 50.23 0.81
N ALA A 1153 -20.20 49.82 0.86
CA ALA A 1153 -20.74 49.04 1.96
C ALA A 1153 -19.99 47.71 2.18
N ASP A 1154 -19.51 47.07 1.10
CA ASP A 1154 -18.77 45.81 1.16
C ASP A 1154 -17.30 46.05 1.56
N LEU A 1155 -16.67 47.11 1.02
CA LEU A 1155 -15.30 47.51 1.38
C LEU A 1155 -15.17 47.85 2.86
N LEU A 1156 -16.21 48.40 3.48
CA LEU A 1156 -16.24 48.71 4.90
C LEU A 1156 -16.27 47.48 5.82
N LEU A 1157 -16.67 46.31 5.31
CA LEU A 1157 -16.64 45.05 6.08
C LEU A 1157 -15.28 44.36 6.06
N PHE A 1158 -14.37 44.76 5.17
CA PHE A 1158 -13.04 44.16 5.11
C PHE A 1158 -12.28 44.36 6.42
N SER A 1159 -11.71 43.27 6.94
CA SER A 1159 -10.86 43.35 8.12
C SER A 1159 -9.58 44.13 7.80
N THR A 1160 -8.86 44.55 8.84
CA THR A 1160 -7.53 45.18 8.65
C THR A 1160 -6.55 44.24 7.95
N ALA A 1161 -6.71 42.92 8.09
CA ALA A 1161 -5.91 41.95 7.34
C ALA A 1161 -6.27 41.91 5.85
N ASP A 1162 -7.55 42.07 5.49
CA ASP A 1162 -8.01 42.12 4.10
C ASP A 1162 -7.54 43.40 3.41
N ILE A 1163 -7.66 44.55 4.08
CA ILE A 1163 -7.14 45.83 3.58
C ILE A 1163 -5.63 45.77 3.36
N ALA A 1164 -4.88 45.20 4.31
CA ALA A 1164 -3.42 45.00 4.15
C ALA A 1164 -3.06 44.00 3.04
N ALA A 1165 -3.98 43.09 2.69
CA ALA A 1165 -3.76 42.09 1.65
C ALA A 1165 -4.02 42.59 0.21
N ILE A 1166 -4.69 43.74 0.03
CA ILE A 1166 -4.91 44.34 -1.30
C ILE A 1166 -3.55 44.62 -1.97
N LYS A 1167 -3.27 43.98 -3.10
CA LYS A 1167 -1.98 44.19 -3.79
C LYS A 1167 -1.87 45.61 -4.33
N THR A 1168 -0.66 46.14 -4.41
CA THR A 1168 -0.37 47.48 -4.97
C THR A 1168 -0.91 47.68 -6.38
N THR A 1169 -0.93 46.63 -7.21
CA THR A 1169 -1.52 46.66 -8.56
C THR A 1169 -3.04 46.79 -8.56
N ALA A 1170 -3.70 46.54 -7.44
CA ALA A 1170 -5.14 46.64 -7.26
C ALA A 1170 -5.58 47.96 -6.58
N ILE A 1171 -4.65 48.69 -5.94
CA ILE A 1171 -4.92 49.95 -5.21
C ILE A 1171 -5.50 51.05 -6.11
N SER A 1172 -5.15 51.07 -7.39
CA SER A 1172 -5.73 52.01 -8.36
C SER A 1172 -7.23 51.80 -8.60
N GLY A 1173 -7.79 50.70 -8.09
CA GLY A 1173 -9.23 50.41 -8.12
C GLY A 1173 -10.03 51.12 -7.02
N LEU A 1174 -9.39 51.55 -5.93
CA LEU A 1174 -10.06 52.28 -4.85
C LEU A 1174 -10.35 53.72 -5.29
N SER A 1175 -11.61 54.14 -5.28
CA SER A 1175 -11.94 55.53 -5.56
C SER A 1175 -11.50 56.44 -4.41
N THR A 1176 -11.38 57.74 -4.67
CA THR A 1176 -11.14 58.73 -3.62
C THR A 1176 -12.30 58.77 -2.61
N ALA A 1177 -13.53 58.54 -3.05
CA ALA A 1177 -14.68 58.44 -2.15
C ALA A 1177 -14.59 57.18 -1.27
N ASP A 1178 -14.15 56.06 -1.84
CA ASP A 1178 -14.02 54.80 -1.09
C ASP A 1178 -13.02 54.98 0.07
N LEU A 1179 -11.90 55.66 -0.18
CA LEU A 1179 -10.89 55.96 0.83
C LEU A 1179 -11.36 56.96 1.89
N ASP A 1180 -12.26 57.88 1.56
CA ASP A 1180 -12.82 58.86 2.51
C ASP A 1180 -13.78 58.18 3.50
N ASP A 1181 -14.51 57.17 3.03
CA ASP A 1181 -15.50 56.44 3.83
C ASP A 1181 -14.89 55.33 4.70
N LEU A 1182 -13.68 54.82 4.39
CA LEU A 1182 -13.01 53.79 5.19
C LEU A 1182 -12.83 54.19 6.66
N SER A 1183 -12.97 53.21 7.57
CA SER A 1183 -12.72 53.46 8.99
C SER A 1183 -11.25 53.79 9.28
N THR A 1184 -11.00 54.52 10.36
CA THR A 1184 -9.64 54.80 10.85
C THR A 1184 -8.77 53.55 10.98
N ALA A 1185 -9.34 52.43 11.46
CA ALA A 1185 -8.60 51.18 11.60
C ALA A 1185 -8.21 50.57 10.25
N GLN A 1186 -9.06 50.69 9.23
CA GLN A 1186 -8.79 50.22 7.86
C GLN A 1186 -7.75 51.13 7.17
N ILE A 1187 -7.87 52.45 7.31
CA ILE A 1187 -6.86 53.41 6.82
C ILE A 1187 -5.49 53.17 7.46
N PHE A 1188 -5.44 52.80 8.74
CA PHE A 1188 -4.21 52.42 9.44
C PHE A 1188 -3.66 51.05 9.03
N ALA A 1189 -4.50 50.20 8.45
CA ALA A 1189 -4.07 48.90 7.93
C ALA A 1189 -3.41 49.00 6.55
N LEU A 1190 -3.57 50.13 5.84
CA LEU A 1190 -2.85 50.39 4.59
C LEU A 1190 -1.33 50.38 4.84
N THR A 1191 -0.65 49.49 4.13
CA THR A 1191 0.80 49.35 4.17
C THR A 1191 1.48 50.52 3.46
N SER A 1192 2.72 50.80 3.84
CA SER A 1192 3.53 51.84 3.21
C SER A 1192 3.71 51.62 1.71
N THR A 1193 3.80 50.37 1.24
CA THR A 1193 3.90 50.04 -0.18
C THR A 1193 2.61 50.31 -0.94
N GLN A 1194 1.44 50.07 -0.33
CA GLN A 1194 0.15 50.41 -0.92
C GLN A 1194 -0.01 51.94 -1.04
N ILE A 1195 0.32 52.70 0.02
CA ILE A 1195 0.26 54.17 0.00
C ILE A 1195 1.21 54.76 -1.05
N GLN A 1196 2.40 54.16 -1.26
CA GLN A 1196 3.31 54.58 -2.32
C GLN A 1196 2.78 54.32 -3.75
N SER A 1197 1.85 53.37 -3.91
CA SER A 1197 1.21 53.06 -5.20
C SER A 1197 -0.06 53.87 -5.48
N MET A 1198 -0.50 54.70 -4.55
CA MET A 1198 -1.69 55.56 -4.68
C MET A 1198 -1.43 56.81 -5.54
N SER A 1199 -2.50 57.35 -6.14
CA SER A 1199 -2.46 58.67 -6.78
C SER A 1199 -2.32 59.78 -5.73
N ASN A 1200 -1.89 60.97 -6.17
CA ASN A 1200 -1.74 62.12 -5.28
C ASN A 1200 -3.07 62.48 -4.58
N GLU A 1201 -4.20 62.34 -5.28
CA GLU A 1201 -5.53 62.59 -4.73
C GLU A 1201 -5.92 61.54 -3.68
N GLN A 1202 -5.64 60.26 -3.93
CA GLN A 1202 -5.86 59.18 -2.95
C GLN A 1202 -4.99 59.37 -1.69
N VAL A 1203 -3.72 59.73 -1.86
CA VAL A 1203 -2.80 60.01 -0.74
C VAL A 1203 -3.26 61.21 0.09
N ALA A 1204 -3.80 62.25 -0.54
CA ALA A 1204 -4.30 63.44 0.17
C ALA A 1204 -5.45 63.10 1.14
N ILE A 1205 -6.34 62.18 0.75
CA ILE A 1205 -7.45 61.71 1.61
C ILE A 1205 -6.94 60.89 2.78
N VAL A 1206 -6.00 59.98 2.53
CA VAL A 1206 -5.33 59.23 3.60
C VAL A 1206 -4.67 60.21 4.57
N ILE A 1207 -3.90 61.19 4.10
CA ILE A 1207 -3.27 62.22 4.95
C ILE A 1207 -4.32 63.00 5.76
N ALA A 1208 -5.42 63.42 5.14
CA ALA A 1208 -6.50 64.14 5.82
C ALA A 1208 -7.14 63.29 6.93
N ALA A 1209 -7.37 62.00 6.69
CA ALA A 1209 -7.87 61.07 7.70
C ALA A 1209 -6.87 60.87 8.87
N TYR A 1210 -5.56 60.81 8.58
CA TYR A 1210 -4.52 60.77 9.63
C TYR A 1210 -4.43 62.08 10.44
N GLN A 1211 -4.79 63.23 9.87
CA GLN A 1211 -4.76 64.55 10.52
C GLN A 1211 -6.04 64.88 11.31
N ALA A 1212 -7.16 64.23 11.00
CA ALA A 1212 -8.45 64.44 11.67
C ALA A 1212 -8.58 63.74 13.05
N ILE A 1213 -7.54 63.01 13.46
CA ILE A 1213 -7.40 62.25 14.71
C ILE A 1213 -6.43 63.00 15.62
#